data_AF-A0A1M6Z5J4-F1
#
_entry.id   AF-A0A1M6Z5J4-F1
#
_cell.length_a   1.000
_cell.length_b   1.000
_cell.length_c   1.000
_cell.angle_alpha   90.00
_cell.angle_beta   90.00
_cell.angle_gamma   90.00
#
_symmetry.space_group_name_H-M   'P 1'
#
loop_
_entity.id
_entity.type
_entity.pdbx_description
1 polymer ?
#
loop_
_entity_poly.entity_id
_entity_poly.type
_entity_poly.pdbx_seq_one_letter_code
_entity_poly.pdbx_strand_id
1 'polypeptide(L)'
;MAKPDNTLKRKEREEKEEAEDGLKFVIDGAKLKCDLCTVPAGDLKVNYDTPSTQDKRTATVVEKDKTSLVFKGNCKKSPQSSSPCASVMKLADWKDVGTVYFQDEFPLLLKSTIKCNYGGVDIKITDSAQRNEIEKIDTTGAPVPPQEEVDVDLIVEFELLSTYDGEFGFDWLKCDDSDNILKIQTDDISNLEYVFDDTKLEYISVVTVPDIKNKIKKDYKKTALNIPYYAYWLSLMQINQEIKLNMICKPVKTGEDITKGEISFMKNDFYEVVIDGQKNENIKYTPDGMPKEITIKCIKTSKQVDITPINKNKKEVGKIIAVDNTNIFDLSVRLVCVVKDTPNKEAEISKLISDFKTDKIEDYLNKNSLNQALIKTTIEVDNKYRIAFDETSWDGIFYNKTGNYFTNRKDPAGGKVSYIDDDGEEQKNVEYEHILDKFLREYKNTFETDGKKFRGILLFITNINKDSNDKEGGVSRTQPVNFREAIVFASNLTNKSTYAHEIAHALGLEHTFWSDVNDVTELTKNETYLNDLKNGIKSNENTKETNINAKKSNDENIKKNAAAKKSNEEAIRIRKLEIDKWTMEMKKPTYPYKKEAQVRIDDLKDQNKKTKAINDEIDEITKRNNKNNDDIKLYNEKIDKSLKRQKDNLNVYKNNKYKFIKKSTLNIMDYSSKINILTHWQWEIIQNDVKSYYGSTTENK
;
A
#
# COMPACT_ATOMS: atom_id res chain seq x y z
N MET A 1 21.59 -55.90 27.02
CA MET A 1 21.68 -54.46 26.68
C MET A 1 22.52 -53.79 27.77
N ALA A 2 23.68 -53.22 27.41
CA ALA A 2 24.55 -52.53 28.35
C ALA A 2 23.90 -51.20 28.80
N LYS A 3 24.02 -50.85 30.09
CA LYS A 3 23.51 -49.58 30.63
C LYS A 3 24.29 -48.41 29.99
N PRO A 4 23.62 -47.31 29.57
CA PRO A 4 24.32 -46.15 29.03
C PRO A 4 25.23 -45.53 30.08
N ASP A 5 26.47 -45.25 29.68
CA ASP A 5 27.46 -44.52 30.48
C ASP A 5 27.05 -43.05 30.61
N ASN A 6 26.50 -42.68 31.78
CA ASN A 6 25.99 -41.34 32.10
C ASN A 6 27.11 -40.36 32.54
N THR A 7 28.37 -40.75 32.45
CA THR A 7 29.49 -39.94 32.98
C THR A 7 29.69 -38.64 32.19
N LEU A 8 29.38 -38.65 30.88
CA LEU A 8 29.44 -37.44 30.03
C LEU A 8 28.35 -36.42 30.39
N LYS A 9 27.09 -36.87 30.55
CA LYS A 9 25.97 -35.99 30.93
C LYS A 9 26.13 -35.37 32.31
N ARG A 10 26.81 -36.06 33.22
CA ARG A 10 27.10 -35.54 34.56
C ARG A 10 28.15 -34.43 34.50
N LYS A 11 29.22 -34.62 33.71
CA LYS A 11 30.21 -33.55 33.44
C LYS A 11 29.57 -32.33 32.77
N GLU A 12 28.70 -32.53 31.78
CA GLU A 12 27.99 -31.41 31.14
C GLU A 12 27.07 -30.64 32.10
N ARG A 13 26.47 -31.30 33.10
CA ARG A 13 25.68 -30.63 34.14
C ARG A 13 26.56 -29.88 35.14
N GLU A 14 27.65 -30.50 35.59
CA GLU A 14 28.62 -29.86 36.48
C GLU A 14 29.24 -28.60 35.82
N GLU A 15 29.57 -28.66 34.52
CA GLU A 15 30.05 -27.51 33.74
C GLU A 15 28.99 -26.40 33.57
N LYS A 16 27.71 -26.77 33.38
CA LYS A 16 26.60 -25.81 33.33
C LYS A 16 26.33 -25.16 34.67
N GLU A 17 26.32 -25.93 35.75
CA GLU A 17 26.14 -25.42 37.11
C GLU A 17 27.29 -24.46 37.49
N GLU A 18 28.55 -24.77 37.13
CA GLU A 18 29.69 -23.88 37.36
C GLU A 18 29.60 -22.59 36.51
N ALA A 19 29.14 -22.70 35.25
CA ALA A 19 28.90 -21.55 34.39
C ALA A 19 27.76 -20.65 34.91
N GLU A 20 26.69 -21.23 35.45
CA GLU A 20 25.57 -20.52 36.09
C GLU A 20 25.99 -19.89 37.43
N ASP A 21 26.81 -20.57 38.23
CA ASP A 21 27.33 -20.06 39.50
C ASP A 21 28.20 -18.81 39.29
N GLY A 22 29.02 -18.81 38.24
CA GLY A 22 29.82 -17.66 37.82
C GLY A 22 29.01 -16.42 37.44
N LEU A 23 27.70 -16.55 37.16
CA LEU A 23 26.79 -15.45 36.83
C LEU A 23 26.06 -14.89 38.06
N LYS A 24 26.30 -15.40 39.28
CA LYS A 24 25.72 -14.83 40.50
C LYS A 24 26.17 -13.38 40.70
N PHE A 25 25.22 -12.48 40.96
CA PHE A 25 25.51 -11.11 41.36
C PHE A 25 26.28 -11.07 42.68
N VAL A 26 27.26 -10.20 42.77
CA VAL A 26 28.06 -10.04 43.97
C VAL A 26 27.39 -9.00 44.87
N ILE A 27 27.16 -9.34 46.13
CA ILE A 27 26.54 -8.44 47.11
C ILE A 27 27.51 -8.08 48.23
N ASP A 28 27.14 -7.09 49.04
CA ASP A 28 27.99 -6.59 50.13
C ASP A 28 28.45 -7.71 51.09
N GLY A 29 29.74 -7.70 51.41
CA GLY A 29 30.40 -8.73 52.21
C GLY A 29 30.88 -9.96 51.43
N ALA A 30 30.87 -9.91 50.09
CA ALA A 30 31.50 -10.91 49.22
C ALA A 30 32.98 -11.12 49.54
N LYS A 31 33.52 -12.29 49.20
CA LYS A 31 34.93 -12.64 49.49
C LYS A 31 35.80 -12.49 48.27
N LEU A 32 36.98 -11.93 48.48
CA LEU A 32 38.00 -11.69 47.48
C LEU A 32 39.22 -12.56 47.74
N LYS A 33 40.00 -12.84 46.69
CA LYS A 33 41.28 -13.53 46.80
C LYS A 33 42.38 -12.85 45.99
N CYS A 34 43.52 -12.60 46.63
CA CYS A 34 44.74 -12.10 46.02
C CYS A 34 45.95 -12.94 46.47
N ASP A 35 46.56 -13.69 45.55
CA ASP A 35 47.64 -14.63 45.87
C ASP A 35 48.95 -13.93 46.33
N LEU A 36 49.09 -12.65 46.00
CA LEU A 36 50.22 -11.81 46.40
C LEU A 36 49.97 -11.01 47.69
N CYS A 37 48.86 -11.25 48.40
CA CYS A 37 48.70 -10.79 49.78
C CYS A 37 49.25 -11.84 50.75
N THR A 38 49.88 -11.43 51.86
CA THR A 38 50.27 -12.34 52.94
C THR A 38 49.05 -12.97 53.62
N VAL A 39 47.90 -12.30 53.57
CA VAL A 39 46.58 -12.85 53.92
C VAL A 39 45.74 -12.86 52.64
N PRO A 40 45.73 -13.97 51.87
CA PRO A 40 45.15 -13.97 50.52
C PRO A 40 43.66 -13.66 50.46
N ALA A 41 42.90 -13.88 51.52
CA ALA A 41 41.48 -13.58 51.58
C ALA A 41 41.23 -12.10 51.95
N GLY A 42 40.30 -11.47 51.23
CA GLY A 42 39.81 -10.12 51.48
C GLY A 42 38.29 -10.06 51.47
N ASP A 43 37.76 -8.92 51.87
CA ASP A 43 36.32 -8.63 51.87
C ASP A 43 36.02 -7.55 50.82
N LEU A 44 34.97 -7.75 50.04
CA LEU A 44 34.40 -6.72 49.17
C LEU A 44 33.32 -5.96 49.94
N LYS A 45 33.50 -4.65 50.05
CA LYS A 45 32.55 -3.73 50.65
C LYS A 45 31.91 -2.87 49.56
N VAL A 46 30.58 -2.82 49.54
CA VAL A 46 29.83 -2.01 48.58
C VAL A 46 29.55 -0.63 49.16
N ASN A 47 30.16 0.40 48.57
CA ASN A 47 30.03 1.77 49.01
C ASN A 47 29.05 2.57 48.14
N TYR A 48 28.84 2.16 46.88
CA TYR A 48 27.87 2.75 45.98
C TYR A 48 26.43 2.40 46.41
N ASP A 49 25.50 3.35 46.31
CA ASP A 49 24.15 3.24 46.91
C ASP A 49 23.17 2.44 46.05
N THR A 50 23.50 1.19 45.74
CA THR A 50 22.73 0.36 44.81
C THR A 50 21.53 -0.34 45.47
N PRO A 51 20.52 -0.75 44.67
CA PRO A 51 19.46 -1.62 45.15
C PRO A 51 19.99 -2.91 45.80
N SER A 52 19.28 -3.38 46.82
CA SER A 52 19.64 -4.56 47.58
C SER A 52 19.21 -5.86 46.90
N THR A 53 20.11 -6.84 46.83
CA THR A 53 19.84 -8.25 46.54
C THR A 53 20.05 -9.04 47.84
N GLN A 54 19.02 -9.76 48.30
CA GLN A 54 19.03 -10.46 49.61
C GLN A 54 19.43 -9.54 50.79
N ASP A 55 18.74 -8.40 50.90
CA ASP A 55 18.93 -7.38 51.95
C ASP A 55 20.32 -6.72 52.01
N LYS A 56 21.16 -6.92 50.98
CA LYS A 56 22.48 -6.30 50.87
C LYS A 56 22.68 -5.63 49.53
N ARG A 57 23.41 -4.51 49.51
CA ARG A 57 23.68 -3.75 48.28
C ARG A 57 24.42 -4.60 47.24
N THR A 58 24.08 -4.41 45.98
CA THR A 58 24.71 -5.11 44.84
C THR A 58 25.99 -4.39 44.42
N ALA A 59 27.11 -5.11 44.35
CA ALA A 59 28.40 -4.53 43.94
C ALA A 59 28.41 -4.22 42.44
N THR A 60 28.99 -3.08 42.05
CA THR A 60 29.14 -2.65 40.65
C THR A 60 30.59 -2.34 40.30
N VAL A 61 30.85 -2.05 39.02
CA VAL A 61 32.14 -1.60 38.50
C VAL A 61 32.74 -0.38 39.23
N VAL A 62 31.92 0.37 39.95
CA VAL A 62 32.34 1.52 40.78
C VAL A 62 33.22 1.07 41.96
N GLU A 63 33.08 -0.17 42.42
CA GLU A 63 33.82 -0.73 43.57
C GLU A 63 35.26 -1.11 43.18
N LYS A 64 36.10 -0.11 42.88
CA LYS A 64 37.44 -0.31 42.29
C LYS A 64 38.59 0.38 43.03
N ASP A 65 38.44 0.57 44.33
CA ASP A 65 39.51 1.14 45.16
C ASP A 65 39.70 0.40 46.50
N LYS A 66 40.64 0.90 47.32
CA LYS A 66 41.01 0.33 48.62
C LYS A 66 39.92 0.41 49.70
N THR A 67 38.89 1.23 49.49
CA THR A 67 37.73 1.33 50.38
C THR A 67 36.72 0.22 50.11
N SER A 68 36.70 -0.31 48.88
CA SER A 68 35.85 -1.42 48.48
C SER A 68 36.56 -2.78 48.57
N LEU A 69 37.83 -2.88 48.17
CA LEU A 69 38.61 -4.13 48.25
C LEU A 69 39.47 -4.15 49.52
N VAL A 70 38.96 -4.76 50.59
CA VAL A 70 39.57 -4.72 51.92
C VAL A 70 40.43 -5.97 52.17
N PHE A 71 41.75 -5.82 52.07
CA PHE A 71 42.73 -6.85 52.44
C PHE A 71 43.49 -6.47 53.72
N LYS A 72 43.60 -7.42 54.66
CA LYS A 72 44.24 -7.20 55.97
C LYS A 72 45.75 -7.55 56.00
N GLY A 73 46.28 -8.12 54.92
CA GLY A 73 47.69 -8.49 54.80
C GLY A 73 48.55 -7.47 54.05
N ASN A 74 49.84 -7.78 53.95
CA ASN A 74 50.82 -7.01 53.20
C ASN A 74 51.01 -7.56 51.78
N CYS A 75 51.42 -6.71 50.84
CA CYS A 75 51.71 -7.16 49.49
C CYS A 75 53.10 -7.81 49.44
N LYS A 76 53.15 -9.08 49.04
CA LYS A 76 54.39 -9.87 48.89
C LYS A 76 55.39 -9.28 47.89
N LYS A 77 54.92 -8.44 46.96
CA LYS A 77 55.75 -7.75 45.97
C LYS A 77 56.38 -6.45 46.50
N SER A 78 55.92 -5.95 47.66
CA SER A 78 56.60 -4.83 48.31
C SER A 78 57.94 -5.28 48.90
N PRO A 79 58.95 -4.39 49.00
CA PRO A 79 60.23 -4.72 49.60
C PRO A 79 60.03 -5.36 50.99
N GLN A 80 60.58 -6.57 51.18
CA GLN A 80 60.44 -7.37 52.41
C GLN A 80 58.99 -7.68 52.82
N SER A 81 58.01 -7.59 51.91
CA SER A 81 56.57 -7.75 52.21
C SER A 81 56.07 -6.82 53.33
N SER A 82 56.67 -5.63 53.43
CA SER A 82 56.45 -4.70 54.54
C SER A 82 55.21 -3.81 54.38
N SER A 83 54.74 -3.60 53.14
CA SER A 83 53.68 -2.63 52.87
C SER A 83 52.28 -3.26 52.89
N PRO A 84 51.32 -2.73 53.67
CA PRO A 84 49.93 -3.17 53.65
C PRO A 84 49.31 -3.10 52.25
N CYS A 85 48.53 -4.10 51.85
CA CYS A 85 47.85 -4.06 50.54
C CYS A 85 47.01 -2.77 50.39
N ALA A 86 46.33 -2.34 51.45
CA ALA A 86 45.54 -1.11 51.46
C ALA A 86 46.34 0.18 51.16
N SER A 87 47.67 0.19 51.32
CA SER A 87 48.50 1.38 51.05
C SER A 87 49.13 1.39 49.66
N VAL A 88 49.39 0.22 49.07
CA VAL A 88 50.12 0.11 47.79
C VAL A 88 49.28 -0.36 46.61
N MET A 89 48.08 -0.89 46.86
CA MET A 89 47.21 -1.44 45.82
C MET A 89 46.81 -0.36 44.81
N LYS A 90 47.01 -0.67 43.53
CA LYS A 90 46.57 0.11 42.37
C LYS A 90 45.72 -0.80 41.49
N LEU A 91 44.43 -0.51 41.37
CA LEU A 91 43.48 -1.37 40.66
C LEU A 91 43.21 -0.84 39.24
N ALA A 92 43.02 -1.76 38.29
CA ALA A 92 42.52 -1.47 36.96
C ALA A 92 40.98 -1.48 36.93
N ASP A 93 40.36 -1.48 35.75
CA ASP A 93 38.92 -1.69 35.64
C ASP A 93 38.56 -3.18 35.78
N TRP A 94 37.32 -3.42 36.23
CA TRP A 94 36.75 -4.75 36.33
C TRP A 94 36.53 -5.39 34.95
N LYS A 95 36.68 -6.71 34.91
CA LYS A 95 36.41 -7.55 33.74
C LYS A 95 35.30 -8.56 34.05
N ASP A 96 34.66 -9.05 32.99
CA ASP A 96 33.62 -10.10 33.07
C ASP A 96 32.43 -9.71 33.97
N VAL A 97 31.98 -8.47 33.82
CA VAL A 97 30.86 -7.88 34.56
C VAL A 97 29.50 -8.19 33.89
N GLY A 98 28.41 -7.96 34.62
CA GLY A 98 27.06 -8.15 34.10
C GLY A 98 26.68 -7.08 33.07
N THR A 99 25.66 -7.37 32.26
CA THR A 99 25.18 -6.48 31.18
C THR A 99 23.91 -5.71 31.56
N VAL A 100 23.33 -5.99 32.72
CA VAL A 100 22.19 -5.23 33.28
C VAL A 100 22.70 -4.02 34.07
N TYR A 101 21.86 -3.02 34.32
CA TYR A 101 22.22 -1.82 35.07
C TYR A 101 21.68 -1.87 36.51
N PHE A 102 22.52 -1.54 37.49
CA PHE A 102 22.12 -1.21 38.86
C PHE A 102 22.50 0.25 39.11
N GLN A 103 21.50 1.15 39.06
CA GLN A 103 21.71 2.61 39.09
C GLN A 103 22.78 3.06 38.08
N ASP A 104 22.51 2.79 36.80
CA ASP A 104 23.34 3.17 35.64
C ASP A 104 24.75 2.54 35.57
N GLU A 105 25.09 1.64 36.50
CA GLU A 105 26.39 0.96 36.55
C GLU A 105 26.27 -0.55 36.36
N PHE A 106 27.28 -1.16 35.73
CA PHE A 106 27.31 -2.61 35.51
C PHE A 106 27.61 -3.37 36.82
N PRO A 107 26.83 -4.41 37.19
CA PRO A 107 27.05 -5.18 38.40
C PRO A 107 28.24 -6.13 38.25
N LEU A 108 28.90 -6.42 39.37
CA LEU A 108 29.91 -7.47 39.45
C LEU A 108 29.24 -8.84 39.54
N LEU A 109 29.79 -9.80 38.82
CA LEU A 109 29.42 -11.21 38.85
C LEU A 109 30.48 -12.00 39.62
N LEU A 110 30.15 -13.19 40.10
CA LEU A 110 31.12 -14.04 40.80
C LEU A 110 32.37 -14.31 39.95
N LYS A 111 32.22 -14.41 38.62
CA LYS A 111 33.34 -14.54 37.68
C LYS A 111 34.16 -13.27 37.44
N SER A 112 33.70 -12.10 37.92
CA SER A 112 34.37 -10.83 37.66
C SER A 112 35.74 -10.77 38.33
N THR A 113 36.70 -10.14 37.66
CA THR A 113 38.08 -9.98 38.14
C THR A 113 38.59 -8.56 37.97
N ILE A 114 39.54 -8.15 38.83
CA ILE A 114 40.17 -6.82 38.75
C ILE A 114 41.68 -6.92 38.95
N LYS A 115 42.43 -6.31 38.03
CA LYS A 115 43.89 -6.38 38.06
C LYS A 115 44.47 -5.46 39.12
N CYS A 116 45.29 -6.00 40.03
CA CYS A 116 46.15 -5.19 40.88
C CYS A 116 47.46 -4.90 40.14
N ASN A 117 47.61 -3.70 39.60
CA ASN A 117 48.78 -3.27 38.84
C ASN A 117 50.07 -3.23 39.69
N TYR A 118 49.96 -3.00 41.00
CA TYR A 118 51.12 -3.09 41.90
C TYR A 118 51.60 -4.54 42.03
N GLY A 119 50.70 -5.47 42.41
CA GLY A 119 50.99 -6.90 42.53
C GLY A 119 51.31 -7.57 41.18
N GLY A 120 50.68 -7.12 40.10
CA GLY A 120 50.74 -7.73 38.77
C GLY A 120 49.84 -8.96 38.62
N VAL A 121 48.89 -9.19 39.54
CA VAL A 121 47.96 -10.33 39.53
C VAL A 121 46.51 -9.84 39.57
N ASP A 122 45.59 -10.67 39.05
CA ASP A 122 44.17 -10.43 39.11
C ASP A 122 43.60 -10.87 40.47
N ILE A 123 42.82 -10.00 41.08
CA ILE A 123 42.04 -10.29 42.28
C ILE A 123 40.72 -10.90 41.81
N LYS A 124 40.39 -12.05 42.41
CA LYS A 124 39.19 -12.82 42.08
C LYS A 124 38.13 -12.67 43.17
N ILE A 125 36.86 -12.73 42.78
CA ILE A 125 35.75 -12.90 43.70
C ILE A 125 35.57 -14.41 43.90
N THR A 126 35.57 -14.86 45.15
CA THR A 126 35.51 -16.30 45.49
C THR A 126 34.21 -16.69 46.15
N ASP A 127 33.43 -15.72 46.61
CA ASP A 127 32.12 -15.90 47.20
C ASP A 127 31.28 -14.66 46.90
N SER A 128 30.10 -14.85 46.32
CA SER A 128 29.18 -13.75 45.98
C SER A 128 28.48 -13.15 47.21
N ALA A 129 28.61 -13.79 48.38
CA ALA A 129 27.90 -13.53 49.63
C ALA A 129 26.38 -13.75 49.58
N GLN A 130 25.85 -14.23 48.45
CA GLN A 130 24.46 -14.69 48.37
C GLN A 130 24.28 -15.95 49.22
N ARG A 131 23.24 -15.98 50.05
CA ARG A 131 22.88 -17.14 50.86
C ARG A 131 21.94 -18.05 50.07
N ASN A 132 22.15 -19.35 50.24
CA ASN A 132 21.23 -20.39 49.79
C ASN A 132 20.79 -21.22 51.00
N GLU A 133 20.08 -20.59 51.94
CA GLU A 133 19.49 -21.28 53.09
C GLU A 133 17.98 -21.37 52.90
N ILE A 134 17.46 -22.60 52.86
CA ILE A 134 16.04 -22.91 52.94
C ILE A 134 15.72 -23.00 54.43
N GLU A 135 15.05 -22.00 55.00
CA GLU A 135 14.52 -22.12 56.36
C GLU A 135 13.44 -23.21 56.40
N LYS A 136 13.56 -24.11 57.39
CA LYS A 136 12.74 -25.32 57.56
C LYS A 136 11.24 -25.03 57.39
N ILE A 137 10.60 -25.71 56.44
CA ILE A 137 9.15 -25.66 56.23
C ILE A 137 8.46 -26.60 57.24
N ASP A 138 7.70 -26.03 58.16
CA ASP A 138 6.68 -26.73 58.96
C ASP A 138 5.47 -27.03 58.06
N THR A 139 5.14 -28.31 57.89
CA THR A 139 4.12 -28.79 56.95
C THR A 139 2.73 -28.93 57.55
N THR A 140 2.48 -28.40 58.75
CA THR A 140 1.17 -28.50 59.41
C THR A 140 0.38 -27.19 59.40
N GLY A 141 -0.48 -27.01 58.38
CA GLY A 141 -1.73 -26.25 58.52
C GLY A 141 -1.78 -24.79 58.05
N ALA A 142 -0.85 -24.30 57.22
CA ALA A 142 -0.96 -22.97 56.60
C ALA A 142 -1.53 -23.06 55.17
N PRO A 143 -2.40 -22.12 54.74
CA PRO A 143 -2.98 -22.14 53.39
C PRO A 143 -1.87 -21.92 52.37
N VAL A 144 -1.88 -22.77 51.34
CA VAL A 144 -1.05 -22.60 50.14
C VAL A 144 -1.30 -21.19 49.59
N PRO A 145 -0.28 -20.31 49.52
CA PRO A 145 -0.38 -19.13 48.67
C PRO A 145 -0.62 -19.64 47.25
N PRO A 146 -1.61 -19.13 46.50
CA PRO A 146 -1.78 -19.58 45.12
C PRO A 146 -0.43 -19.42 44.42
N GLN A 147 0.08 -20.50 43.83
CA GLN A 147 1.13 -20.35 42.83
C GLN A 147 0.61 -19.30 41.86
N GLU A 148 1.27 -18.15 41.74
CA GLU A 148 1.07 -17.33 40.55
C GLU A 148 1.45 -18.24 39.39
N GLU A 149 0.42 -18.71 38.67
CA GLU A 149 0.60 -19.51 37.49
C GLU A 149 1.49 -18.72 36.53
N VAL A 150 2.69 -19.23 36.27
CA VAL A 150 3.59 -18.70 35.25
C VAL A 150 2.79 -18.63 33.94
N ASP A 151 2.36 -17.43 33.56
CA ASP A 151 1.71 -17.19 32.27
C ASP A 151 2.76 -17.36 31.19
N VAL A 152 2.39 -18.02 30.10
CA VAL A 152 3.27 -18.15 28.94
C VAL A 152 3.02 -16.97 28.01
N ASP A 153 4.10 -16.30 27.63
CA ASP A 153 4.03 -15.18 26.71
C ASP A 153 3.86 -15.75 25.30
N LEU A 154 2.69 -15.53 24.71
CA LEU A 154 2.32 -16.13 23.44
C LEU A 154 1.79 -15.08 22.47
N ILE A 155 1.78 -15.44 21.19
CA ILE A 155 1.12 -14.71 20.12
C ILE A 155 0.10 -15.59 19.41
N VAL A 156 -0.91 -14.93 18.86
CA VAL A 156 -1.95 -15.55 18.05
C VAL A 156 -1.82 -15.08 16.60
N GLU A 157 -1.61 -16.02 15.71
CA GLU A 157 -1.69 -15.86 14.25
C GLU A 157 -2.99 -16.47 13.72
N PHE A 158 -3.39 -16.03 12.53
CA PHE A 158 -4.60 -16.50 11.87
C PHE A 158 -4.28 -16.94 10.45
N GLU A 159 -4.82 -18.08 10.02
CA GLU A 159 -4.64 -18.59 8.66
C GLU A 159 -6.00 -19.02 8.08
N LEU A 160 -6.11 -18.99 6.75
CA LEU A 160 -7.30 -19.48 6.06
C LEU A 160 -7.44 -21.00 6.24
N LEU A 161 -8.68 -21.50 6.18
CA LEU A 161 -8.94 -22.93 6.04
C LEU A 161 -8.56 -23.40 4.64
N SER A 162 -8.23 -24.67 4.49
CA SER A 162 -7.99 -25.29 3.17
C SER A 162 -9.24 -25.32 2.28
N THR A 163 -10.42 -25.14 2.86
CA THR A 163 -11.72 -25.08 2.18
C THR A 163 -12.14 -23.67 1.78
N TYR A 164 -11.35 -22.66 2.09
CA TYR A 164 -11.64 -21.27 1.72
C TYR A 164 -11.74 -21.12 0.20
N ASP A 165 -12.79 -20.46 -0.26
CA ASP A 165 -13.14 -20.28 -1.67
C ASP A 165 -13.54 -18.82 -1.97
N GLY A 166 -12.93 -17.87 -1.24
CA GLY A 166 -13.16 -16.43 -1.45
C GLY A 166 -14.37 -15.85 -0.72
N GLU A 167 -14.90 -16.55 0.29
CA GLU A 167 -16.18 -16.22 0.91
C GLU A 167 -16.17 -14.99 1.82
N PHE A 168 -15.00 -14.46 2.14
CA PHE A 168 -14.78 -13.20 2.86
C PHE A 168 -13.41 -12.63 2.54
N GLY A 169 -13.21 -11.32 2.73
CA GLY A 169 -11.89 -10.73 2.50
C GLY A 169 -10.97 -10.97 3.69
N PHE A 170 -9.77 -11.47 3.43
CA PHE A 170 -8.74 -11.68 4.45
C PHE A 170 -7.34 -11.40 3.90
N ASP A 171 -6.59 -10.53 4.55
CA ASP A 171 -5.26 -10.13 4.12
C ASP A 171 -4.31 -9.97 5.30
N TRP A 172 -3.05 -10.41 5.14
CA TRP A 172 -2.08 -10.40 6.21
C TRP A 172 -0.64 -10.43 5.71
N LEU A 173 0.25 -9.93 6.56
CA LEU A 173 1.69 -9.96 6.38
C LEU A 173 2.30 -10.82 7.47
N LYS A 174 3.04 -11.87 7.09
CA LYS A 174 3.74 -12.75 8.03
C LYS A 174 5.22 -12.37 8.08
N CYS A 175 5.72 -12.15 9.29
CA CYS A 175 7.13 -11.85 9.55
C CYS A 175 7.75 -12.87 10.50
N ASP A 176 9.08 -12.94 10.51
CA ASP A 176 9.84 -13.59 11.59
C ASP A 176 10.05 -12.63 12.79
N ASP A 177 10.66 -13.15 13.86
CA ASP A 177 10.95 -12.40 15.09
C ASP A 177 11.91 -11.21 14.87
N SER A 178 12.65 -11.22 13.76
CA SER A 178 13.56 -10.16 13.34
C SER A 178 12.88 -9.13 12.42
N ASP A 179 11.55 -9.17 12.29
CA ASP A 179 10.75 -8.32 11.40
C ASP A 179 11.04 -8.58 9.91
N ASN A 180 11.68 -9.69 9.52
CA ASN A 180 11.84 -10.03 8.11
C ASN A 180 10.51 -10.58 7.57
N ILE A 181 10.10 -10.10 6.41
CA ILE A 181 8.88 -10.58 5.75
C ILE A 181 9.12 -12.01 5.27
N LEU A 182 8.16 -12.89 5.52
CA LEU A 182 8.14 -14.27 5.07
C LEU A 182 7.07 -14.46 4.00
N LYS A 183 5.84 -14.00 4.27
CA LYS A 183 4.70 -14.19 3.37
C LYS A 183 3.78 -12.99 3.35
N ILE A 184 3.08 -12.86 2.23
CA ILE A 184 1.94 -11.97 2.04
C ILE A 184 0.77 -12.87 1.71
N GLN A 185 -0.26 -12.88 2.55
CA GLN A 185 -1.30 -13.89 2.46
C GLN A 185 -0.68 -15.32 2.43
N THR A 186 -1.01 -16.10 1.41
CA THR A 186 -0.46 -17.44 1.17
C THR A 186 0.90 -17.44 0.49
N ASP A 187 1.31 -16.31 -0.08
CA ASP A 187 2.37 -16.23 -1.08
C ASP A 187 3.71 -15.90 -0.44
N ASP A 188 4.75 -16.62 -0.86
CA ASP A 188 6.11 -16.41 -0.34
C ASP A 188 6.69 -15.10 -0.87
N ILE A 189 7.35 -14.33 0.01
CA ILE A 189 7.96 -13.05 -0.38
C ILE A 189 9.04 -13.21 -1.46
N SER A 190 9.64 -14.40 -1.59
CA SER A 190 10.60 -14.70 -2.65
C SER A 190 9.99 -14.63 -4.05
N ASN A 191 8.66 -14.69 -4.18
CA ASN A 191 7.96 -14.50 -5.44
C ASN A 191 7.80 -13.03 -5.82
N LEU A 192 8.11 -12.05 -4.95
CA LEU A 192 8.01 -10.63 -5.27
C LEU A 192 9.22 -10.19 -6.13
N GLU A 193 8.97 -9.76 -7.36
CA GLU A 193 10.01 -9.39 -8.32
C GLU A 193 10.24 -7.88 -8.41
N TYR A 194 9.17 -7.08 -8.36
CA TYR A 194 9.25 -5.62 -8.51
C TYR A 194 8.31 -4.88 -7.57
N VAL A 195 8.76 -3.69 -7.15
CA VAL A 195 7.98 -2.77 -6.33
C VAL A 195 7.97 -1.40 -6.99
N PHE A 196 6.80 -0.78 -7.10
CA PHE A 196 6.66 0.59 -7.58
C PHE A 196 7.29 1.58 -6.60
N ASP A 197 8.11 2.48 -7.13
CA ASP A 197 8.70 3.59 -6.39
C ASP A 197 8.01 4.90 -6.76
N ASP A 198 7.19 5.43 -5.84
CA ASP A 198 6.47 6.69 -6.04
C ASP A 198 7.38 7.90 -6.27
N THR A 199 8.62 7.86 -5.79
CA THR A 199 9.57 8.99 -5.92
C THR A 199 10.18 9.00 -7.31
N LYS A 200 10.56 7.82 -7.82
CA LYS A 200 11.13 7.67 -9.17
C LYS A 200 10.07 7.46 -10.27
N LEU A 201 8.84 7.15 -9.85
CA LEU A 201 7.72 6.77 -10.69
C LEU A 201 8.08 5.57 -11.60
N GLU A 202 8.71 4.54 -11.06
CA GLU A 202 9.15 3.36 -11.82
C GLU A 202 9.05 2.10 -10.98
N TYR A 203 9.04 0.93 -11.62
CA TYR A 203 9.16 -0.32 -10.91
C TYR A 203 10.62 -0.69 -10.74
N ILE A 204 11.03 -0.94 -9.50
CA ILE A 204 12.39 -1.30 -9.17
C ILE A 204 12.41 -2.78 -8.83
N SER A 205 13.36 -3.51 -9.42
CA SER A 205 13.55 -4.92 -9.12
C SER A 205 14.02 -5.13 -7.69
N VAL A 206 13.43 -6.09 -7.00
CA VAL A 206 13.88 -6.54 -5.67
C VAL A 206 15.28 -7.16 -5.75
N VAL A 207 15.68 -7.70 -6.91
CA VAL A 207 17.04 -8.23 -7.10
C VAL A 207 18.09 -7.11 -7.06
N THR A 208 17.79 -5.96 -7.67
CA THR A 208 18.74 -4.83 -7.71
C THR A 208 18.73 -4.02 -6.41
N VAL A 209 17.59 -3.92 -5.74
CA VAL A 209 17.45 -3.23 -4.45
C VAL A 209 16.66 -4.12 -3.47
N PRO A 210 17.32 -5.09 -2.80
CA PRO A 210 16.65 -6.08 -1.94
C PRO A 210 15.77 -5.49 -0.83
N ASP A 211 16.18 -4.37 -0.25
CA ASP A 211 15.44 -3.72 0.83
C ASP A 211 14.15 -3.06 0.37
N ILE A 212 13.92 -2.89 -0.95
CA ILE A 212 12.70 -2.25 -1.45
C ILE A 212 11.44 -3.04 -1.11
N LYS A 213 11.56 -4.36 -0.95
CA LYS A 213 10.44 -5.23 -0.51
C LYS A 213 9.86 -4.79 0.84
N ASN A 214 10.67 -4.15 1.70
CA ASN A 214 10.19 -3.65 2.99
C ASN A 214 9.16 -2.53 2.87
N LYS A 215 8.99 -1.91 1.68
CA LYS A 215 7.92 -0.91 1.46
C LYS A 215 6.53 -1.50 1.72
N ILE A 216 6.33 -2.80 1.50
CA ILE A 216 5.04 -3.43 1.72
C ILE A 216 4.56 -3.36 3.17
N LYS A 217 5.47 -3.32 4.14
CA LYS A 217 5.12 -3.14 5.56
C LYS A 217 4.29 -1.88 5.80
N LYS A 218 4.39 -0.86 4.92
CA LYS A 218 3.63 0.39 5.03
C LYS A 218 2.14 0.21 4.74
N ASP A 219 1.77 -0.84 4.00
CA ASP A 219 0.37 -1.15 3.70
C ASP A 219 -0.29 -2.01 4.81
N TYR A 220 0.47 -2.37 5.86
CA TYR A 220 -0.02 -3.16 7.00
C TYR A 220 0.17 -2.41 8.33
N LYS A 221 -0.78 -2.55 9.26
CA LYS A 221 -0.71 -1.91 10.57
C LYS A 221 0.15 -2.74 11.53
N LYS A 222 1.34 -2.24 11.86
CA LYS A 222 2.18 -2.81 12.92
C LYS A 222 1.51 -2.60 14.29
N THR A 223 1.44 -3.67 15.08
CA THR A 223 0.87 -3.68 16.43
C THR A 223 1.99 -3.83 17.46
N ALA A 224 1.88 -3.13 18.59
CA ALA A 224 2.87 -3.17 19.65
C ALA A 224 2.69 -4.43 20.52
N LEU A 225 3.25 -5.55 20.05
CA LEU A 225 3.42 -6.78 20.83
C LEU A 225 4.90 -6.99 21.16
N ASN A 226 5.21 -8.02 21.96
CA ASN A 226 6.58 -8.35 22.37
C ASN A 226 7.50 -8.74 21.19
N ILE A 227 6.92 -9.00 20.01
CA ILE A 227 7.60 -9.27 18.74
C ILE A 227 7.01 -8.39 17.63
N PRO A 228 7.71 -8.22 16.50
CA PRO A 228 7.16 -7.56 15.32
C PRO A 228 5.89 -8.27 14.82
N TYR A 229 4.73 -7.63 15.01
CA TYR A 229 3.43 -8.18 14.66
C TYR A 229 2.65 -7.21 13.78
N TYR A 230 2.10 -7.69 12.67
CA TYR A 230 1.22 -6.93 11.79
C TYR A 230 -0.20 -7.46 11.94
N ALA A 231 -1.14 -6.55 12.11
CA ALA A 231 -2.54 -6.92 12.24
C ALA A 231 -3.09 -7.48 10.93
N TYR A 232 -4.00 -8.43 11.06
CA TYR A 232 -4.70 -9.08 9.96
C TYR A 232 -5.89 -8.20 9.54
N TRP A 233 -6.17 -8.09 8.25
CA TRP A 233 -7.35 -7.40 7.73
C TRP A 233 -8.48 -8.39 7.48
N LEU A 234 -9.69 -8.03 7.89
CA LEU A 234 -10.90 -8.83 7.69
C LEU A 234 -12.01 -7.97 7.07
N SER A 235 -12.70 -8.52 6.07
CA SER A 235 -13.83 -7.88 5.40
C SER A 235 -15.03 -8.83 5.32
N LEU A 236 -16.11 -8.45 6.00
CA LEU A 236 -17.40 -9.17 6.01
C LEU A 236 -18.51 -8.25 5.50
N MET A 237 -19.08 -8.63 4.35
CA MET A 237 -20.07 -7.83 3.63
C MET A 237 -21.46 -7.89 4.25
N GLN A 238 -21.83 -9.01 4.88
CA GLN A 238 -23.20 -9.24 5.35
C GLN A 238 -23.29 -9.32 6.87
N ILE A 239 -24.38 -8.78 7.43
CA ILE A 239 -24.76 -9.05 8.83
C ILE A 239 -25.13 -10.53 8.94
N ASN A 240 -24.75 -11.15 10.05
CA ASN A 240 -24.81 -12.57 10.35
C ASN A 240 -23.94 -13.46 9.45
N GLN A 241 -23.04 -12.88 8.64
CA GLN A 241 -22.02 -13.66 7.96
C GLN A 241 -21.11 -14.31 9.00
N GLU A 242 -20.99 -15.63 8.90
CA GLU A 242 -20.11 -16.46 9.73
C GLU A 242 -18.95 -16.94 8.86
N ILE A 243 -17.74 -16.79 9.37
CA ILE A 243 -16.51 -17.22 8.70
C ILE A 243 -15.69 -18.07 9.65
N LYS A 244 -14.78 -18.86 9.08
CA LYS A 244 -13.92 -19.74 9.85
C LYS A 244 -12.46 -19.51 9.50
N LEU A 245 -11.63 -19.51 10.54
CA LEU A 245 -10.18 -19.33 10.44
C LEU A 245 -9.46 -20.36 11.31
N ASN A 246 -8.23 -20.69 10.94
CA ASN A 246 -7.30 -21.38 11.81
C ASN A 246 -6.61 -20.36 12.72
N MET A 247 -6.83 -20.48 14.03
CA MET A 247 -6.08 -19.77 15.05
C MET A 247 -4.84 -20.58 15.45
N ILE A 248 -3.67 -19.98 15.34
CA ILE A 248 -2.38 -20.62 15.65
C ILE A 248 -1.75 -19.88 16.82
N CYS A 249 -1.57 -20.58 17.93
CA CYS A 249 -0.92 -20.03 19.11
C CYS A 249 0.57 -20.42 19.10
N LYS A 250 1.46 -19.44 19.24
CA LYS A 250 2.92 -19.68 19.29
C LYS A 250 3.52 -19.02 20.53
N PRO A 251 4.53 -19.64 21.15
CA PRO A 251 5.25 -18.97 22.23
C PRO A 251 6.08 -17.82 21.66
N VAL A 252 6.17 -16.71 22.41
CA VAL A 252 7.06 -15.58 22.08
C VAL A 252 8.52 -15.99 22.26
N LYS A 253 8.82 -16.85 23.23
CA LYS A 253 10.18 -17.37 23.46
C LYS A 253 10.25 -18.86 23.15
N THR A 254 11.25 -19.24 22.38
CA THR A 254 11.50 -20.64 22.01
C THR A 254 11.60 -21.53 23.24
N GLY A 255 10.81 -22.61 23.27
CA GLY A 255 10.82 -23.60 24.35
C GLY A 255 9.82 -23.35 25.47
N GLU A 256 9.07 -22.24 25.45
CA GLU A 256 7.94 -22.05 26.37
C GLU A 256 6.78 -23.01 26.04
N ASP A 257 6.16 -23.55 27.09
CA ASP A 257 5.09 -24.53 27.00
C ASP A 257 3.72 -23.84 26.92
N ILE A 258 3.26 -23.59 25.69
CA ILE A 258 1.99 -22.91 25.40
C ILE A 258 0.75 -23.58 26.01
N THR A 259 0.84 -24.84 26.48
CA THR A 259 -0.27 -25.51 27.17
C THR A 259 -0.59 -24.91 28.54
N LYS A 260 0.27 -24.00 29.03
CA LYS A 260 0.04 -23.20 30.24
C LYS A 260 -0.63 -21.85 29.94
N GLY A 261 -0.81 -21.52 28.66
CA GLY A 261 -1.52 -20.32 28.23
C GLY A 261 -3.03 -20.52 28.23
N GLU A 262 -3.75 -19.41 28.28
CA GLU A 262 -5.20 -19.36 28.03
C GLU A 262 -5.47 -18.21 27.06
N ILE A 263 -6.31 -18.46 26.05
CA ILE A 263 -6.77 -17.48 25.07
C ILE A 263 -8.25 -17.20 25.32
N SER A 264 -8.56 -15.91 25.33
CA SER A 264 -9.90 -15.36 25.25
C SER A 264 -9.91 -14.25 24.18
N PHE A 265 -11.06 -13.67 23.89
CA PHE A 265 -11.17 -12.46 23.05
C PHE A 265 -11.75 -11.31 23.87
N MET A 266 -11.32 -10.09 23.58
CA MET A 266 -11.98 -8.91 24.14
C MET A 266 -13.45 -8.87 23.70
N LYS A 267 -14.31 -8.38 24.60
CA LYS A 267 -15.70 -8.13 24.28
C LYS A 267 -15.80 -7.22 23.04
N ASN A 268 -16.62 -7.62 22.08
CA ASN A 268 -16.87 -6.84 20.86
C ASN A 268 -18.38 -6.82 20.58
N ASP A 269 -18.93 -5.63 20.38
CA ASP A 269 -20.39 -5.42 20.16
C ASP A 269 -20.82 -5.62 18.70
N PHE A 270 -19.86 -5.81 17.79
CA PHE A 270 -20.06 -5.92 16.34
C PHE A 270 -19.68 -7.29 15.79
N TYR A 271 -18.75 -7.97 16.45
CA TYR A 271 -18.27 -9.29 16.08
C TYR A 271 -18.32 -10.26 17.26
N GLU A 272 -18.75 -11.48 16.98
CA GLU A 272 -18.76 -12.58 17.93
C GLU A 272 -17.74 -13.64 17.47
N VAL A 273 -16.73 -13.89 18.29
CA VAL A 273 -15.80 -15.00 18.12
C VAL A 273 -16.31 -16.19 18.92
N VAL A 274 -16.34 -17.36 18.30
CA VAL A 274 -16.80 -18.62 18.91
C VAL A 274 -15.71 -19.67 18.85
N ILE A 275 -15.41 -20.28 20.00
CA ILE A 275 -14.53 -21.43 20.15
C ILE A 275 -15.22 -22.42 21.08
N ASP A 276 -15.42 -23.66 20.62
CA ASP A 276 -16.04 -24.75 21.40
C ASP A 276 -17.39 -24.34 22.07
N GLY A 277 -18.18 -23.52 21.37
CA GLY A 277 -19.47 -23.01 21.84
C GLY A 277 -19.40 -21.82 22.82
N GLN A 278 -18.20 -21.43 23.26
CA GLN A 278 -17.97 -20.24 24.09
C GLN A 278 -17.73 -19.01 23.23
N LYS A 279 -18.08 -17.83 23.76
CA LYS A 279 -18.14 -16.57 23.01
C LYS A 279 -17.27 -15.48 23.61
N ASN A 280 -16.49 -14.79 22.78
CA ASN A 280 -15.68 -13.62 23.12
C ASN A 280 -14.93 -13.76 24.47
N GLU A 281 -15.27 -12.95 25.47
CA GLU A 281 -14.64 -12.91 26.79
C GLU A 281 -14.90 -14.15 27.67
N ASN A 282 -15.87 -14.98 27.26
CA ASN A 282 -16.19 -16.22 27.96
C ASN A 282 -15.40 -17.41 27.42
N ILE A 283 -14.62 -17.21 26.35
CA ILE A 283 -13.74 -18.25 25.79
C ILE A 283 -12.60 -18.49 26.78
N LYS A 284 -12.37 -19.75 27.11
CA LYS A 284 -11.20 -20.21 27.87
C LYS A 284 -10.52 -21.34 27.12
N TYR A 285 -9.78 -20.97 26.08
CA TYR A 285 -9.10 -21.94 25.23
C TYR A 285 -7.65 -22.13 25.69
N THR A 286 -7.27 -23.36 26.02
CA THR A 286 -5.89 -23.74 26.31
C THR A 286 -5.23 -24.24 25.02
N PRO A 287 -4.16 -23.59 24.52
CA PRO A 287 -3.45 -24.05 23.34
C PRO A 287 -2.82 -25.44 23.51
N ASP A 288 -2.90 -26.28 22.48
CA ASP A 288 -2.29 -27.61 22.44
C ASP A 288 -1.15 -27.71 21.39
N GLY A 289 -0.82 -26.59 20.75
CA GLY A 289 0.17 -26.51 19.68
C GLY A 289 -0.35 -26.87 18.29
N MET A 290 -1.63 -27.23 18.17
CA MET A 290 -2.29 -27.46 16.89
C MET A 290 -3.12 -26.23 16.48
N PRO A 291 -3.32 -25.99 15.18
CA PRO A 291 -4.27 -24.98 14.72
C PRO A 291 -5.68 -25.27 15.25
N LYS A 292 -6.32 -24.24 15.80
CA LYS A 292 -7.70 -24.32 16.30
C LYS A 292 -8.64 -23.61 15.34
N GLU A 293 -9.65 -24.31 14.84
CA GLU A 293 -10.73 -23.65 14.08
C GLU A 293 -11.52 -22.72 15.01
N ILE A 294 -11.66 -21.47 14.61
CA ILE A 294 -12.50 -20.46 15.26
C ILE A 294 -13.56 -19.98 14.28
N THR A 295 -14.73 -19.61 14.80
CA THR A 295 -15.77 -18.94 14.00
C THR A 295 -15.82 -17.47 14.37
N ILE A 296 -15.85 -16.58 13.37
CA ILE A 296 -16.10 -15.15 13.56
C ILE A 296 -17.41 -14.80 12.87
N LYS A 297 -18.31 -14.14 13.60
CA LYS A 297 -19.61 -13.72 13.10
C LYS A 297 -19.74 -12.20 13.15
N CYS A 298 -20.08 -11.57 12.03
CA CYS A 298 -20.51 -10.18 12.01
C CYS A 298 -21.94 -10.09 12.56
N ILE A 299 -22.13 -9.62 13.80
CA ILE A 299 -23.47 -9.49 14.41
C ILE A 299 -24.10 -8.12 14.14
N LYS A 300 -23.28 -7.12 13.80
CA LYS A 300 -23.72 -5.76 13.46
C LYS A 300 -22.66 -5.08 12.58
N THR A 301 -23.10 -4.26 11.62
CA THR A 301 -22.20 -3.41 10.86
C THR A 301 -21.46 -2.43 11.77
N SER A 302 -20.20 -2.16 11.46
CA SER A 302 -19.33 -1.28 12.23
C SER A 302 -18.49 -0.41 11.33
N LYS A 303 -18.09 0.76 11.85
CA LYS A 303 -16.84 1.36 11.39
C LYS A 303 -15.69 0.40 11.66
N GLN A 304 -14.50 0.71 11.15
CA GLN A 304 -13.33 -0.11 11.41
C GLN A 304 -13.18 -0.40 12.92
N VAL A 305 -13.03 -1.68 13.29
CA VAL A 305 -12.97 -2.13 14.68
C VAL A 305 -12.02 -3.31 14.82
N ASP A 306 -11.38 -3.42 15.97
CA ASP A 306 -10.43 -4.48 16.28
C ASP A 306 -11.16 -5.70 16.89
N ILE A 307 -10.77 -6.90 16.45
CA ILE A 307 -11.06 -8.19 17.10
C ILE A 307 -9.75 -8.64 17.72
N THR A 308 -9.70 -8.69 19.05
CA THR A 308 -8.43 -8.79 19.79
C THR A 308 -8.41 -10.01 20.70
N PRO A 309 -7.61 -11.04 20.38
CA PRO A 309 -7.30 -12.11 21.32
C PRO A 309 -6.47 -11.56 22.49
N ILE A 310 -6.77 -12.04 23.69
CA ILE A 310 -6.11 -11.69 24.94
C ILE A 310 -5.71 -12.95 25.70
N ASN A 311 -4.63 -12.86 26.49
CA ASN A 311 -4.25 -13.92 27.42
C ASN A 311 -5.05 -13.87 28.73
N LYS A 312 -4.76 -14.78 29.67
CA LYS A 312 -5.38 -14.82 31.00
C LYS A 312 -5.22 -13.51 31.80
N ASN A 313 -4.14 -12.78 31.55
CA ASN A 313 -3.84 -11.49 32.16
C ASN A 313 -4.48 -10.30 31.43
N LYS A 314 -5.36 -10.56 30.45
CA LYS A 314 -6.01 -9.57 29.58
C LYS A 314 -5.05 -8.73 28.74
N LYS A 315 -3.82 -9.20 28.54
CA LYS A 315 -2.86 -8.57 27.62
C LYS A 315 -3.18 -8.99 26.19
N GLU A 316 -3.10 -8.05 25.25
CA GLU A 316 -3.26 -8.33 23.82
C GLU A 316 -2.17 -9.29 23.34
N VAL A 317 -2.56 -10.33 22.60
CA VAL A 317 -1.64 -11.34 22.04
C VAL A 317 -1.78 -11.51 20.52
N GLY A 318 -2.63 -10.71 19.89
CA GLY A 318 -2.84 -10.73 18.44
C GLY A 318 -3.88 -9.69 18.05
N LYS A 319 -4.13 -9.51 16.75
CA LYS A 319 -5.09 -8.50 16.28
C LYS A 319 -5.60 -8.79 14.87
N ILE A 320 -6.92 -8.81 14.73
CA ILE A 320 -7.62 -8.68 13.44
C ILE A 320 -8.30 -7.30 13.41
N ILE A 321 -8.19 -6.59 12.30
CA ILE A 321 -8.87 -5.34 12.02
C ILE A 321 -9.99 -5.66 11.04
N ALA A 322 -11.23 -5.58 11.51
CA ALA A 322 -12.38 -5.63 10.62
C ALA A 322 -12.56 -4.25 9.96
N VAL A 323 -12.60 -4.20 8.63
CA VAL A 323 -12.77 -2.96 7.87
C VAL A 323 -14.17 -2.37 8.04
N ASP A 324 -14.33 -1.09 7.69
CA ASP A 324 -15.64 -0.41 7.73
C ASP A 324 -16.63 -1.10 6.76
N ASN A 325 -17.64 -1.75 7.31
CA ASN A 325 -18.73 -2.37 6.54
C ASN A 325 -20.08 -1.68 6.76
N THR A 326 -20.07 -0.41 7.21
CA THR A 326 -21.29 0.42 7.27
C THR A 326 -21.79 0.83 5.89
N ASN A 327 -20.93 0.78 4.87
CA ASN A 327 -21.26 1.09 3.48
C ASN A 327 -20.85 -0.07 2.58
N ILE A 328 -21.79 -0.49 1.73
CA ILE A 328 -21.56 -1.47 0.68
C ILE A 328 -21.54 -0.71 -0.65
N PHE A 329 -20.67 -1.13 -1.56
CA PHE A 329 -20.45 -0.46 -2.84
C PHE A 329 -21.26 -1.16 -3.91
N ASP A 330 -22.39 -0.58 -4.30
CA ASP A 330 -23.23 -1.14 -5.36
C ASP A 330 -22.59 -0.93 -6.74
N LEU A 331 -22.26 -2.03 -7.41
CA LEU A 331 -21.75 -2.06 -8.78
C LEU A 331 -22.83 -2.58 -9.72
N SER A 332 -23.30 -1.72 -10.62
CA SER A 332 -24.19 -2.12 -11.71
C SER A 332 -23.41 -2.76 -12.84
N VAL A 333 -23.83 -3.94 -13.26
CA VAL A 333 -23.29 -4.64 -14.44
C VAL A 333 -24.44 -4.89 -15.40
N ARG A 334 -24.23 -4.64 -16.69
CA ARG A 334 -25.20 -4.97 -17.75
C ARG A 334 -24.63 -6.06 -18.63
N LEU A 335 -25.35 -7.17 -18.71
CA LEU A 335 -24.97 -8.28 -19.58
C LEU A 335 -25.35 -7.95 -21.03
N VAL A 336 -24.38 -8.04 -21.94
CA VAL A 336 -24.57 -7.78 -23.38
C VAL A 336 -24.18 -9.01 -24.18
N CYS A 337 -25.14 -9.64 -24.86
CA CYS A 337 -24.84 -10.81 -25.69
C CYS A 337 -24.31 -10.40 -27.06
N VAL A 338 -23.18 -10.96 -27.49
CA VAL A 338 -22.63 -10.76 -28.83
C VAL A 338 -22.74 -12.05 -29.64
N VAL A 339 -23.53 -12.01 -30.71
CA VAL A 339 -23.82 -13.16 -31.58
C VAL A 339 -23.77 -12.76 -33.06
N LYS A 340 -23.73 -13.74 -33.95
CA LYS A 340 -23.83 -13.48 -35.41
C LYS A 340 -25.24 -13.04 -35.77
N ASP A 341 -25.38 -12.13 -36.73
CA ASP A 341 -26.67 -11.76 -37.30
C ASP A 341 -27.18 -12.86 -38.27
N THR A 342 -27.73 -13.92 -37.70
CA THR A 342 -28.33 -15.05 -38.43
C THR A 342 -29.80 -15.24 -38.02
N PRO A 343 -30.59 -16.05 -38.77
CA PRO A 343 -31.94 -16.42 -38.36
C PRO A 343 -32.02 -17.07 -36.97
N ASN A 344 -30.92 -17.65 -36.45
CA ASN A 344 -30.87 -18.34 -35.16
C ASN A 344 -30.45 -17.44 -33.98
N LYS A 345 -30.14 -16.15 -34.22
CA LYS A 345 -29.59 -15.25 -33.19
C LYS A 345 -30.39 -15.18 -31.89
N GLU A 346 -31.73 -15.20 -31.98
CA GLU A 346 -32.60 -15.14 -30.79
C GLU A 346 -32.46 -16.39 -29.90
N ALA A 347 -32.26 -17.55 -30.51
CA ALA A 347 -32.02 -18.81 -29.79
C ALA A 347 -30.63 -18.80 -29.13
N GLU A 348 -29.61 -18.29 -29.82
CA GLU A 348 -28.25 -18.17 -29.28
C GLU A 348 -28.19 -17.21 -28.08
N ILE A 349 -28.85 -16.05 -28.17
CA ILE A 349 -28.95 -15.08 -27.05
C ILE A 349 -29.68 -15.70 -25.87
N SER A 350 -30.82 -16.35 -26.11
CA SER A 350 -31.60 -17.00 -25.06
C SER A 350 -30.79 -18.09 -24.36
N LYS A 351 -29.99 -18.85 -25.12
CA LYS A 351 -29.08 -19.86 -24.58
C LYS A 351 -27.97 -19.25 -23.73
N LEU A 352 -27.27 -18.22 -24.23
CA LEU A 352 -26.22 -17.52 -23.48
C LEU A 352 -26.74 -16.98 -22.14
N ILE A 353 -27.91 -16.36 -22.14
CA ILE A 353 -28.56 -15.86 -20.92
C ILE A 353 -28.93 -17.01 -19.97
N SER A 354 -29.47 -18.10 -20.50
CA SER A 354 -29.86 -19.28 -19.71
C SER A 354 -28.65 -19.93 -19.04
N ASP A 355 -27.59 -20.13 -19.80
CA ASP A 355 -26.34 -20.75 -19.33
C ASP A 355 -25.69 -19.84 -18.27
N PHE A 356 -25.61 -18.52 -18.51
CA PHE A 356 -25.09 -17.54 -17.55
C PHE A 356 -25.84 -17.57 -16.20
N LYS A 357 -27.18 -17.66 -16.23
CA LYS A 357 -28.00 -17.78 -15.01
C LYS A 357 -27.77 -19.12 -14.31
N THR A 358 -27.63 -20.20 -15.07
CA THR A 358 -27.39 -21.55 -14.54
C THR A 358 -26.04 -21.63 -13.81
N ASP A 359 -25.04 -20.94 -14.32
CA ASP A 359 -23.69 -20.89 -13.73
C ASP A 359 -23.62 -20.01 -12.47
N LYS A 360 -24.67 -19.25 -12.16
CA LYS A 360 -24.79 -18.39 -10.97
C LYS A 360 -23.61 -17.42 -10.82
N ILE A 361 -23.26 -16.75 -11.92
CA ILE A 361 -22.14 -15.80 -11.96
C ILE A 361 -22.34 -14.64 -10.96
N GLU A 362 -23.55 -14.08 -10.90
CA GLU A 362 -23.86 -13.01 -9.93
C GLU A 362 -23.72 -13.45 -8.48
N ASP A 363 -24.12 -14.69 -8.14
CA ASP A 363 -23.90 -15.24 -6.81
C ASP A 363 -22.40 -15.36 -6.51
N TYR A 364 -21.61 -15.87 -7.46
CA TYR A 364 -20.17 -16.03 -7.28
C TYR A 364 -19.48 -14.69 -7.04
N LEU A 365 -19.80 -13.65 -7.81
CA LEU A 365 -19.24 -12.30 -7.60
C LEU A 365 -19.58 -11.75 -6.20
N ASN A 366 -20.79 -12.02 -5.71
CA ASN A 366 -21.29 -11.53 -4.42
C ASN A 366 -20.98 -12.42 -3.20
N LYS A 367 -20.42 -13.62 -3.41
CA LYS A 367 -20.19 -14.58 -2.32
C LYS A 367 -18.80 -15.20 -2.30
N ASN A 368 -18.03 -15.15 -3.37
CA ASN A 368 -16.76 -15.87 -3.52
C ASN A 368 -15.66 -15.04 -4.19
N SER A 369 -15.89 -13.74 -4.43
CA SER A 369 -14.93 -12.88 -5.12
C SER A 369 -15.03 -11.41 -4.67
N LEU A 370 -15.85 -10.57 -5.32
CA LEU A 370 -15.84 -9.12 -5.10
C LEU A 370 -16.43 -8.70 -3.74
N ASN A 371 -17.18 -9.60 -3.09
CA ASN A 371 -17.61 -9.44 -1.70
C ASN A 371 -16.45 -9.25 -0.72
N GLN A 372 -15.25 -9.77 -1.04
CA GLN A 372 -14.04 -9.57 -0.25
C GLN A 372 -13.72 -8.08 -0.07
N ALA A 373 -14.09 -7.25 -1.05
CA ALA A 373 -13.91 -5.81 -1.04
C ALA A 373 -15.20 -5.02 -0.79
N LEU A 374 -16.24 -5.65 -0.23
CA LEU A 374 -17.55 -5.02 0.02
C LEU A 374 -18.24 -4.49 -1.26
N ILE A 375 -17.89 -5.04 -2.43
CA ILE A 375 -18.55 -4.72 -3.69
C ILE A 375 -19.75 -5.65 -3.87
N LYS A 376 -20.94 -5.05 -3.96
CA LYS A 376 -22.17 -5.76 -4.27
C LYS A 376 -22.51 -5.56 -5.74
N THR A 377 -22.39 -6.63 -6.51
CA THR A 377 -22.70 -6.64 -7.93
C THR A 377 -24.20 -6.87 -8.14
N THR A 378 -24.84 -6.05 -8.98
CA THR A 378 -26.20 -6.31 -9.48
C THR A 378 -26.13 -6.44 -11.00
N ILE A 379 -26.54 -7.59 -11.54
CA ILE A 379 -26.46 -7.84 -12.99
C ILE A 379 -27.83 -7.64 -13.66
N GLU A 380 -27.91 -6.65 -14.54
CA GLU A 380 -29.06 -6.46 -15.43
C GLU A 380 -28.97 -7.45 -16.59
N VAL A 381 -29.95 -8.37 -16.64
CA VAL A 381 -30.05 -9.39 -17.68
C VAL A 381 -31.36 -9.20 -18.45
N ASP A 382 -31.24 -8.76 -19.69
CA ASP A 382 -32.35 -8.51 -20.62
C ASP A 382 -31.90 -8.84 -22.05
N ASN A 383 -32.74 -9.55 -22.81
CA ASN A 383 -32.40 -9.99 -24.16
C ASN A 383 -32.28 -8.85 -25.18
N LYS A 384 -32.76 -7.65 -24.83
CA LYS A 384 -32.63 -6.46 -25.68
C LYS A 384 -31.20 -5.96 -25.76
N TYR A 385 -30.37 -6.17 -24.74
CA TYR A 385 -28.98 -5.73 -24.73
C TYR A 385 -28.10 -6.74 -25.46
N ARG A 386 -27.86 -6.45 -26.73
CA ARG A 386 -27.17 -7.36 -27.63
C ARG A 386 -26.49 -6.64 -28.77
N ILE A 387 -25.50 -7.31 -29.35
CA ILE A 387 -24.87 -6.96 -30.61
C ILE A 387 -25.04 -8.17 -31.53
N ALA A 388 -25.81 -7.98 -32.60
CA ALA A 388 -25.88 -8.94 -33.70
C ALA A 388 -25.02 -8.39 -34.83
N PHE A 389 -23.85 -8.99 -35.06
CA PHE A 389 -22.91 -8.47 -36.06
C PHE A 389 -23.07 -9.16 -37.41
N ASP A 390 -22.94 -8.38 -38.48
CA ASP A 390 -22.86 -8.89 -39.84
C ASP A 390 -21.49 -9.56 -40.07
N GLU A 391 -21.53 -10.87 -40.27
CA GLU A 391 -20.34 -11.70 -40.49
C GLU A 391 -19.52 -11.23 -41.70
N THR A 392 -20.17 -10.87 -42.81
CA THR A 392 -19.49 -10.46 -44.04
C THR A 392 -18.81 -9.10 -43.86
N SER A 393 -19.46 -8.19 -43.13
CA SER A 393 -18.89 -6.87 -42.85
C SER A 393 -17.70 -6.91 -41.88
N TRP A 394 -17.60 -7.92 -41.02
CA TRP A 394 -16.56 -8.02 -40.00
C TRP A 394 -15.41 -8.97 -40.38
N ASP A 395 -15.63 -9.84 -41.37
CA ASP A 395 -14.63 -10.81 -41.83
C ASP A 395 -13.34 -10.13 -42.29
N GLY A 396 -12.21 -10.58 -41.77
CA GLY A 396 -10.88 -10.02 -42.02
C GLY A 396 -10.59 -8.68 -41.31
N ILE A 397 -11.54 -8.15 -40.52
CA ILE A 397 -11.37 -6.89 -39.77
C ILE A 397 -11.39 -7.17 -38.26
N PHE A 398 -12.55 -7.59 -37.76
CA PHE A 398 -12.79 -7.85 -36.34
C PHE A 398 -13.15 -9.31 -36.07
N TYR A 399 -13.36 -10.09 -37.12
CA TYR A 399 -13.77 -11.48 -37.04
C TYR A 399 -13.08 -12.26 -38.16
N ASN A 400 -12.68 -13.49 -37.88
CA ASN A 400 -12.18 -14.42 -38.88
C ASN A 400 -13.26 -15.48 -39.13
N LYS A 401 -13.85 -15.47 -40.31
CA LYS A 401 -14.93 -16.40 -40.67
C LYS A 401 -14.49 -17.85 -40.75
N THR A 402 -13.31 -18.12 -41.32
CA THR A 402 -12.78 -19.47 -41.50
C THR A 402 -12.47 -20.13 -40.15
N GLY A 403 -11.89 -19.38 -39.23
CA GLY A 403 -11.51 -19.85 -37.89
C GLY A 403 -12.61 -19.69 -36.84
N ASN A 404 -13.67 -18.93 -37.14
CA ASN A 404 -14.76 -18.61 -36.22
C ASN A 404 -14.26 -18.01 -34.89
N TYR A 405 -13.48 -16.93 -34.97
CA TYR A 405 -12.97 -16.21 -33.81
C TYR A 405 -12.89 -14.69 -34.04
N PHE A 406 -12.92 -13.92 -32.96
CA PHE A 406 -12.71 -12.47 -33.00
C PHE A 406 -11.23 -12.10 -33.07
N THR A 407 -10.93 -11.01 -33.78
CA THR A 407 -9.59 -10.44 -33.95
C THR A 407 -9.57 -8.97 -33.58
N ASN A 408 -8.39 -8.44 -33.26
CA ASN A 408 -8.18 -6.99 -33.24
C ASN A 408 -7.96 -6.50 -34.67
N ARG A 409 -8.49 -5.33 -35.01
CA ARG A 409 -8.34 -4.75 -36.35
C ARG A 409 -6.93 -4.21 -36.52
N LYS A 410 -6.19 -4.82 -37.44
CA LYS A 410 -4.85 -4.39 -37.88
C LYS A 410 -4.95 -3.85 -39.31
N ASP A 411 -3.95 -3.07 -39.72
CA ASP A 411 -3.81 -2.70 -41.13
C ASP A 411 -3.40 -3.94 -41.94
N PRO A 412 -4.15 -4.33 -42.99
CA PRO A 412 -3.81 -5.48 -43.83
C PRO A 412 -2.43 -5.39 -44.49
N ALA A 413 -1.89 -4.19 -44.69
CA ALA A 413 -0.56 -3.96 -45.24
C ALA A 413 0.55 -3.93 -44.17
N GLY A 414 0.21 -4.20 -42.90
CA GLY A 414 1.15 -4.13 -41.76
C GLY A 414 1.44 -2.70 -41.29
N GLY A 415 0.65 -1.72 -41.73
CA GLY A 415 0.69 -0.34 -41.24
C GLY A 415 -0.02 -0.14 -39.89
N LYS A 416 -0.21 1.14 -39.53
CA LYS A 416 -0.90 1.56 -38.30
C LYS A 416 -2.32 1.99 -38.61
N VAL A 417 -3.24 1.76 -37.68
CA VAL A 417 -4.65 2.13 -37.84
C VAL A 417 -4.99 3.44 -37.12
N SER A 418 -6.13 4.03 -37.49
CA SER A 418 -6.72 5.17 -36.77
C SER A 418 -8.20 4.91 -36.49
N TYR A 419 -8.68 5.29 -35.30
CA TYR A 419 -10.07 5.10 -34.87
C TYR A 419 -10.50 6.19 -33.89
N ILE A 420 -11.80 6.28 -33.60
CA ILE A 420 -12.35 7.19 -32.58
C ILE A 420 -12.62 6.38 -31.32
N ASP A 421 -12.10 6.83 -30.18
CA ASP A 421 -12.24 6.15 -28.89
C ASP A 421 -13.56 6.48 -28.14
N ASP A 422 -13.71 5.98 -26.90
CA ASP A 422 -14.89 6.21 -26.05
C ASP A 422 -15.17 7.71 -25.81
N ASP A 423 -14.12 8.52 -25.75
CA ASP A 423 -14.18 9.95 -25.46
C ASP A 423 -14.47 10.80 -26.70
N GLY A 424 -14.59 10.17 -27.88
CA GLY A 424 -14.78 10.85 -29.15
C GLY A 424 -13.48 11.44 -29.72
N GLU A 425 -12.33 11.04 -29.18
CA GLU A 425 -11.02 11.50 -29.61
C GLU A 425 -10.46 10.58 -30.70
N GLU A 426 -9.77 11.19 -31.67
CA GLU A 426 -9.16 10.45 -32.78
C GLU A 426 -7.81 9.86 -32.33
N GLN A 427 -7.77 8.54 -32.21
CA GLN A 427 -6.56 7.76 -32.02
C GLN A 427 -5.88 7.55 -33.36
N LYS A 428 -4.67 8.09 -33.54
CA LYS A 428 -3.87 8.00 -34.77
C LYS A 428 -2.65 7.13 -34.58
N ASN A 429 -2.25 6.45 -35.65
CA ASN A 429 -0.96 5.74 -35.72
C ASN A 429 -0.81 4.66 -34.62
N VAL A 430 -1.90 3.98 -34.26
CA VAL A 430 -1.89 2.87 -33.30
C VAL A 430 -1.67 1.53 -34.01
N GLU A 431 -1.10 0.55 -33.31
CA GLU A 431 -0.81 -0.77 -33.88
C GLU A 431 -2.08 -1.55 -34.28
N TYR A 432 -3.16 -1.39 -33.50
CA TYR A 432 -4.45 -2.02 -33.77
C TYR A 432 -5.59 -1.26 -33.08
N GLU A 433 -6.81 -1.47 -33.57
CA GLU A 433 -8.04 -1.16 -32.84
C GLU A 433 -8.56 -2.46 -32.23
N HIS A 434 -8.86 -2.46 -30.93
CA HIS A 434 -9.25 -3.67 -30.24
C HIS A 434 -10.73 -3.97 -30.42
N ILE A 435 -11.09 -5.25 -30.28
CA ILE A 435 -12.47 -5.69 -30.44
C ILE A 435 -13.44 -5.06 -29.42
N LEU A 436 -13.00 -4.83 -28.18
CA LEU A 436 -13.82 -4.14 -27.15
C LEU A 436 -14.23 -2.73 -27.58
N ASP A 437 -13.34 -1.97 -28.24
CA ASP A 437 -13.66 -0.62 -28.71
C ASP A 437 -14.75 -0.67 -29.81
N LYS A 438 -14.73 -1.72 -30.65
CA LYS A 438 -15.79 -2.00 -31.62
C LYS A 438 -17.10 -2.37 -30.93
N PHE A 439 -17.10 -3.26 -29.93
CA PHE A 439 -18.32 -3.64 -29.21
C PHE A 439 -18.96 -2.47 -28.49
N LEU A 440 -18.15 -1.65 -27.81
CA LEU A 440 -18.63 -0.43 -27.17
C LEU A 440 -19.29 0.51 -28.18
N ARG A 441 -18.67 0.70 -29.35
CA ARG A 441 -19.23 1.55 -30.40
C ARG A 441 -20.57 1.03 -30.92
N GLU A 442 -20.69 -0.28 -31.16
CA GLU A 442 -21.98 -0.89 -31.54
C GLU A 442 -23.05 -0.73 -30.44
N TYR A 443 -22.67 -0.94 -29.19
CA TYR A 443 -23.55 -0.77 -28.05
C TYR A 443 -24.05 0.67 -27.94
N LYS A 444 -23.15 1.66 -28.01
CA LYS A 444 -23.50 3.09 -27.96
C LYS A 444 -24.47 3.50 -29.06
N ASN A 445 -24.15 3.11 -30.30
CA ASN A 445 -24.97 3.42 -31.47
C ASN A 445 -26.38 2.84 -31.37
N THR A 446 -26.58 1.82 -30.54
CA THR A 446 -27.88 1.15 -30.37
C THR A 446 -28.61 1.62 -29.11
N PHE A 447 -27.91 1.78 -27.99
CA PHE A 447 -28.51 1.90 -26.65
C PHE A 447 -28.21 3.21 -25.91
N GLU A 448 -27.26 4.04 -26.37
CA GLU A 448 -26.88 5.31 -25.73
C GLU A 448 -27.11 6.53 -26.66
N THR A 449 -28.05 6.43 -27.59
CA THR A 449 -28.30 7.43 -28.64
C THR A 449 -28.94 8.72 -28.13
N ASP A 450 -29.63 8.69 -26.98
CA ASP A 450 -30.23 9.85 -26.33
C ASP A 450 -29.25 10.63 -25.43
N GLY A 451 -27.97 10.22 -25.42
CA GLY A 451 -26.92 10.79 -24.60
C GLY A 451 -26.88 10.24 -23.17
N LYS A 452 -27.75 9.29 -22.79
CA LYS A 452 -27.71 8.65 -21.48
C LYS A 452 -26.74 7.48 -21.49
N LYS A 453 -25.53 7.74 -20.97
CA LYS A 453 -24.50 6.73 -20.75
C LYS A 453 -24.88 5.81 -19.58
N PHE A 454 -24.82 4.49 -19.77
CA PHE A 454 -24.91 3.52 -18.66
C PHE A 454 -23.70 3.65 -17.74
N ARG A 455 -23.91 4.05 -16.49
CA ARG A 455 -22.85 4.26 -15.51
C ARG A 455 -22.61 2.97 -14.72
N GLY A 456 -22.18 1.93 -15.41
CA GLY A 456 -21.88 0.60 -14.87
C GLY A 456 -20.93 -0.15 -15.80
N ILE A 457 -20.61 -1.40 -15.48
CA ILE A 457 -19.78 -2.24 -16.34
C ILE A 457 -20.64 -2.89 -17.42
N LEU A 458 -20.23 -2.78 -18.68
CA LEU A 458 -20.75 -3.53 -19.82
C LEU A 458 -20.02 -4.87 -19.89
N LEU A 459 -20.68 -5.93 -19.45
CA LEU A 459 -20.17 -7.29 -19.50
C LEU A 459 -20.65 -7.97 -20.79
N PHE A 460 -19.78 -8.01 -21.79
CA PHE A 460 -20.02 -8.73 -23.03
C PHE A 460 -19.79 -10.22 -22.84
N ILE A 461 -20.70 -11.04 -23.38
CA ILE A 461 -20.51 -12.50 -23.47
C ILE A 461 -20.81 -12.99 -24.88
N THR A 462 -20.09 -14.02 -25.32
CA THR A 462 -20.23 -14.55 -26.68
C THR A 462 -19.93 -16.03 -26.76
N ASN A 463 -20.61 -16.72 -27.68
CA ASN A 463 -20.34 -18.10 -28.08
C ASN A 463 -19.23 -18.21 -29.15
N ILE A 464 -18.50 -17.13 -29.42
CA ILE A 464 -17.36 -17.09 -30.36
C ILE A 464 -16.04 -17.00 -29.57
N ASN A 465 -15.00 -17.69 -30.05
CA ASN A 465 -13.68 -17.64 -29.42
C ASN A 465 -12.92 -16.35 -29.76
N LYS A 466 -11.89 -16.03 -28.98
CA LYS A 466 -10.81 -15.13 -29.42
C LYS A 466 -9.82 -15.91 -30.30
N ASP A 467 -9.05 -15.20 -31.14
CA ASP A 467 -7.91 -15.80 -31.85
C ASP A 467 -7.05 -16.62 -30.88
N SER A 468 -6.83 -17.88 -31.22
CA SER A 468 -6.04 -18.83 -30.41
C SER A 468 -4.60 -18.37 -30.15
N ASN A 469 -4.06 -17.49 -31.00
CA ASN A 469 -2.72 -16.91 -30.82
C ASN A 469 -2.66 -15.96 -29.63
N ASP A 470 -3.77 -15.30 -29.31
CA ASP A 470 -3.84 -14.33 -28.20
C ASP A 470 -3.99 -15.04 -26.84
N LYS A 471 -4.49 -16.30 -26.83
CA LYS A 471 -4.67 -17.14 -25.62
C LYS A 471 -5.54 -16.48 -24.54
N GLU A 472 -6.49 -15.65 -24.95
CA GLU A 472 -7.40 -14.91 -24.07
C GLU A 472 -8.74 -15.65 -23.93
N GLY A 473 -9.15 -15.93 -22.69
CA GLY A 473 -10.50 -16.42 -22.35
C GLY A 473 -11.49 -15.30 -22.03
N GLY A 474 -10.97 -14.15 -21.63
CA GLY A 474 -11.66 -12.89 -21.43
C GLY A 474 -10.69 -11.75 -21.62
N VAL A 475 -11.21 -10.53 -21.77
CA VAL A 475 -10.40 -9.30 -21.84
C VAL A 475 -11.15 -8.14 -21.19
N SER A 476 -10.38 -7.29 -20.52
CA SER A 476 -10.77 -5.99 -20.00
C SER A 476 -9.52 -5.11 -19.89
N ARG A 477 -9.66 -3.87 -19.42
CA ARG A 477 -8.56 -2.92 -19.28
C ARG A 477 -8.74 -2.07 -18.04
N THR A 478 -7.62 -1.58 -17.53
CA THR A 478 -7.52 -0.57 -16.46
C THR A 478 -7.40 0.85 -17.01
N GLN A 479 -7.16 0.98 -18.32
CA GLN A 479 -6.86 2.23 -18.99
C GLN A 479 -7.72 2.39 -20.25
N PRO A 480 -8.35 3.57 -20.45
CA PRO A 480 -8.39 4.70 -19.51
C PRO A 480 -9.10 4.36 -18.18
N VAL A 481 -8.89 5.13 -17.12
CA VAL A 481 -9.44 4.83 -15.77
C VAL A 481 -10.97 4.78 -15.67
N ASN A 482 -11.68 5.26 -16.69
CA ASN A 482 -13.14 5.17 -16.80
C ASN A 482 -13.59 4.06 -17.77
N PHE A 483 -12.68 3.15 -18.14
CA PHE A 483 -12.98 1.97 -18.95
C PHE A 483 -14.00 1.12 -18.22
N ARG A 484 -15.04 0.67 -18.92
CA ARG A 484 -16.20 0.01 -18.32
C ARG A 484 -16.57 -1.28 -19.05
N GLU A 485 -15.72 -1.77 -19.93
CA GLU A 485 -15.98 -2.91 -20.80
C GLU A 485 -15.23 -4.14 -20.29
N ALA A 486 -15.93 -5.26 -20.18
CA ALA A 486 -15.32 -6.56 -19.95
C ALA A 486 -15.95 -7.56 -20.92
N ILE A 487 -15.17 -8.51 -21.44
CA ILE A 487 -15.70 -9.60 -22.26
C ILE A 487 -15.25 -10.97 -21.77
N VAL A 488 -16.16 -11.95 -21.82
CA VAL A 488 -15.82 -13.37 -21.70
C VAL A 488 -16.17 -14.10 -23.00
N PHE A 489 -15.17 -14.77 -23.57
CA PHE A 489 -15.29 -15.53 -24.82
C PHE A 489 -15.78 -16.96 -24.58
N ALA A 490 -16.12 -17.64 -25.68
CA ALA A 490 -16.70 -18.99 -25.64
C ALA A 490 -15.87 -20.00 -24.83
N SER A 491 -14.55 -19.89 -24.88
CA SER A 491 -13.60 -20.76 -24.17
C SER A 491 -13.77 -20.74 -22.65
N ASN A 492 -14.28 -19.65 -22.07
CA ASN A 492 -14.33 -19.44 -20.63
C ASN A 492 -15.73 -19.09 -20.10
N LEU A 493 -16.80 -19.27 -20.89
CA LEU A 493 -18.16 -18.93 -20.46
C LEU A 493 -18.60 -19.59 -19.14
N THR A 494 -18.09 -20.79 -18.83
CA THR A 494 -18.38 -21.51 -17.58
C THR A 494 -17.38 -21.23 -16.45
N ASN A 495 -16.31 -20.47 -16.73
CA ASN A 495 -15.27 -20.16 -15.76
C ASN A 495 -15.61 -18.87 -15.01
N LYS A 496 -16.20 -19.01 -13.82
CA LYS A 496 -16.62 -17.89 -12.96
C LYS A 496 -15.48 -16.95 -12.58
N SER A 497 -14.27 -17.48 -12.40
CA SER A 497 -13.10 -16.68 -12.05
C SER A 497 -12.75 -15.70 -13.18
N THR A 498 -12.95 -16.08 -14.45
CA THR A 498 -12.72 -15.18 -15.60
C THR A 498 -13.60 -13.95 -15.52
N TYR A 499 -14.89 -14.10 -15.23
CA TYR A 499 -15.79 -12.95 -15.07
C TYR A 499 -15.31 -11.98 -13.99
N ALA A 500 -14.89 -12.51 -12.84
CA ALA A 500 -14.40 -11.69 -11.75
C ALA A 500 -13.08 -10.99 -12.10
N HIS A 501 -12.17 -11.68 -12.79
CA HIS A 501 -10.88 -11.15 -13.26
C HIS A 501 -11.09 -9.98 -14.24
N GLU A 502 -11.93 -10.15 -15.26
CA GLU A 502 -12.18 -9.08 -16.23
C GLU A 502 -12.92 -7.89 -15.62
N ILE A 503 -13.84 -8.13 -14.69
CA ILE A 503 -14.48 -7.06 -13.92
C ILE A 503 -13.44 -6.33 -13.05
N ALA A 504 -12.53 -7.06 -12.39
CA ALA A 504 -11.48 -6.48 -11.57
C ALA A 504 -10.53 -5.57 -12.37
N HIS A 505 -10.20 -5.93 -13.61
CA HIS A 505 -9.49 -5.04 -14.54
C HIS A 505 -10.24 -3.73 -14.79
N ALA A 506 -11.54 -3.78 -15.08
CA ALA A 506 -12.37 -2.59 -15.27
C ALA A 506 -12.49 -1.73 -14.00
N LEU A 507 -12.24 -2.32 -12.82
CA LEU A 507 -12.17 -1.62 -11.54
C LEU A 507 -10.75 -1.14 -11.18
N GLY A 508 -9.82 -1.14 -12.13
CA GLY A 508 -8.49 -0.54 -12.00
C GLY A 508 -7.39 -1.47 -11.49
N LEU A 509 -7.64 -2.79 -11.40
CA LEU A 509 -6.60 -3.75 -11.03
C LEU A 509 -5.79 -4.21 -12.24
N GLU A 510 -4.46 -4.12 -12.13
CA GLU A 510 -3.52 -4.70 -13.08
C GLU A 510 -3.15 -6.13 -12.68
N HIS A 511 -2.60 -6.90 -13.62
CA HIS A 511 -1.97 -8.17 -13.28
C HIS A 511 -0.94 -7.98 -12.16
N THR A 512 -0.92 -8.92 -11.21
CA THR A 512 0.10 -8.92 -10.14
C THR A 512 1.46 -9.36 -10.66
N PHE A 513 1.66 -9.51 -11.97
CA PHE A 513 2.92 -9.91 -12.59
C PHE A 513 3.15 -9.06 -13.86
N TRP A 514 4.38 -9.01 -14.36
CA TRP A 514 4.76 -8.20 -15.54
C TRP A 514 4.60 -8.91 -16.89
N SER A 515 4.07 -10.13 -16.87
CA SER A 515 4.04 -11.11 -17.98
C SER A 515 5.38 -11.82 -18.23
N ASP A 516 5.35 -12.92 -19.00
CA ASP A 516 6.34 -14.02 -19.00
C ASP A 516 7.79 -13.53 -19.01
N VAL A 517 8.61 -14.01 -18.07
CA VAL A 517 10.05 -13.68 -17.94
C VAL A 517 10.86 -13.96 -19.24
N ASN A 518 10.24 -14.63 -20.22
CA ASN A 518 10.79 -14.92 -21.54
C ASN A 518 10.43 -13.90 -22.63
N ASP A 519 9.58 -12.89 -22.36
CA ASP A 519 9.23 -11.83 -23.32
C ASP A 519 9.72 -10.45 -22.84
N VAL A 520 11.03 -10.21 -23.05
CA VAL A 520 11.73 -8.93 -22.76
C VAL A 520 11.03 -7.71 -23.40
N THR A 521 10.18 -7.93 -24.41
CA THR A 521 9.47 -6.85 -25.08
C THR A 521 8.40 -6.20 -24.19
N GLU A 522 7.82 -6.92 -23.22
CA GLU A 522 6.69 -6.41 -22.43
C GLU A 522 7.12 -5.52 -21.26
N LEU A 523 8.20 -5.88 -20.56
CA LEU A 523 8.84 -4.99 -19.57
C LEU A 523 9.27 -3.67 -20.21
N THR A 524 9.94 -3.75 -21.36
CA THR A 524 10.38 -2.57 -22.11
C THR A 524 9.19 -1.72 -22.56
N LYS A 525 8.07 -2.33 -22.97
CA LYS A 525 6.83 -1.60 -23.34
C LYS A 525 6.25 -0.84 -22.16
N ASN A 526 6.18 -1.45 -20.99
CA ASN A 526 5.61 -0.82 -19.81
C ASN A 526 6.49 0.30 -19.24
N GLU A 527 7.81 0.11 -19.22
CA GLU A 527 8.75 1.19 -18.89
C GLU A 527 8.67 2.34 -19.91
N THR A 528 8.59 2.02 -21.20
CA THR A 528 8.44 3.03 -22.27
C THR A 528 7.16 3.82 -22.09
N TYR A 529 6.04 3.14 -21.86
CA TYR A 529 4.75 3.79 -21.65
C TYR A 529 4.76 4.71 -20.41
N LEU A 530 5.34 4.24 -19.31
CA LEU A 530 5.47 5.03 -18.10
C LEU A 530 6.36 6.27 -18.30
N ASN A 531 7.45 6.14 -19.07
CA ASN A 531 8.30 7.27 -19.45
C ASN A 531 7.56 8.25 -20.38
N ASP A 532 6.78 7.75 -21.34
CA ASP A 532 5.95 8.57 -22.22
C ASP A 532 4.88 9.34 -21.43
N LEU A 533 4.26 8.72 -20.41
CA LEU A 533 3.36 9.41 -19.49
C LEU A 533 4.08 10.54 -18.75
N LYS A 534 5.26 10.29 -18.15
CA LYS A 534 6.03 11.31 -17.43
C LYS A 534 6.43 12.47 -18.34
N ASN A 535 6.96 12.15 -19.52
CA ASN A 535 7.39 13.14 -20.51
C ASN A 535 6.20 13.95 -21.04
N GLY A 536 5.08 13.28 -21.30
CA GLY A 536 3.83 13.89 -21.71
C GLY A 536 3.29 14.87 -20.68
N ILE A 537 3.26 14.48 -19.39
CA ILE A 537 2.83 15.36 -18.29
C ILE A 537 3.74 16.59 -18.23
N LYS A 538 5.05 16.40 -18.18
CA LYS A 538 6.03 17.49 -18.09
C LYS A 538 5.94 18.45 -19.28
N SER A 539 5.82 17.90 -20.50
CA SER A 539 5.68 18.69 -21.72
C SER A 539 4.41 19.55 -21.68
N ASN A 540 3.27 18.92 -21.36
CA ASN A 540 1.98 19.60 -21.26
C ASN A 540 1.96 20.69 -20.17
N GLU A 541 2.57 20.46 -19.01
CA GLU A 541 2.70 21.46 -17.95
C GLU A 541 3.54 22.67 -18.39
N ASN A 542 4.69 22.43 -19.04
CA ASN A 542 5.54 23.50 -19.59
C ASN A 542 4.81 24.30 -20.69
N THR A 543 4.09 23.63 -21.58
CA THR A 543 3.29 24.28 -22.63
C THR A 543 2.19 25.13 -22.02
N LYS A 544 1.49 24.63 -20.99
CA LYS A 544 0.45 25.38 -20.28
C LYS A 544 1.03 26.63 -19.61
N GLU A 545 2.20 26.53 -18.97
CA GLU A 545 2.88 27.69 -18.38
C GLU A 545 3.25 28.74 -19.43
N THR A 546 3.80 28.29 -20.57
CA THR A 546 4.11 29.17 -21.71
C THR A 546 2.86 29.90 -22.21
N ASN A 547 1.75 29.18 -22.37
CA ASN A 547 0.46 29.75 -22.78
C ASN A 547 -0.09 30.77 -21.78
N ILE A 548 0.04 30.51 -20.48
CA ILE A 548 -0.34 31.45 -19.42
C ILE A 548 0.45 32.75 -19.54
N ASN A 549 1.77 32.66 -19.77
CA ASN A 549 2.63 33.84 -19.93
C ASN A 549 2.33 34.60 -21.22
N ALA A 550 2.07 33.90 -22.33
CA ALA A 550 1.65 34.52 -23.59
C ALA A 550 0.32 35.29 -23.44
N LYS A 551 -0.67 34.69 -22.76
CA LYS A 551 -1.95 35.34 -22.47
C LYS A 551 -1.78 36.61 -21.62
N LYS A 552 -0.95 36.56 -20.56
CA LYS A 552 -0.65 37.74 -19.74
C LYS A 552 -0.08 38.89 -20.59
N SER A 553 0.86 38.58 -21.48
CA SER A 553 1.46 39.56 -22.40
C SER A 553 0.41 40.17 -23.35
N ASN A 554 -0.47 39.34 -23.93
CA ASN A 554 -1.56 39.81 -24.77
C ASN A 554 -2.51 40.73 -23.99
N ASP A 555 -2.90 40.35 -22.78
CA ASP A 555 -3.80 41.13 -21.91
C ASP A 555 -3.19 42.49 -21.54
N GLU A 556 -1.88 42.54 -21.28
CA GLU A 556 -1.15 43.79 -21.04
C GLU A 556 -1.12 44.68 -22.30
N ASN A 557 -0.88 44.10 -23.47
CA ASN A 557 -0.88 44.83 -24.74
C ASN A 557 -2.27 45.39 -25.06
N ILE A 558 -3.34 44.62 -24.82
CA ILE A 558 -4.72 45.08 -24.98
C ILE A 558 -5.00 46.28 -24.06
N LYS A 559 -4.56 46.23 -22.80
CA LYS A 559 -4.71 47.35 -21.85
C LYS A 559 -3.95 48.60 -22.32
N LYS A 560 -2.69 48.44 -22.77
CA LYS A 560 -1.87 49.55 -23.30
C LYS A 560 -2.51 50.17 -24.54
N ASN A 561 -2.99 49.34 -25.47
CA ASN A 561 -3.69 49.75 -26.68
C ASN A 561 -4.97 50.53 -26.38
N ALA A 562 -5.79 50.06 -25.42
CA ALA A 562 -6.99 50.76 -25.00
C ALA A 562 -6.68 52.16 -24.42
N ALA A 563 -5.61 52.27 -23.61
CA ALA A 563 -5.16 53.56 -23.07
C ALA A 563 -4.65 54.50 -24.17
N ALA A 564 -3.86 53.99 -25.12
CA ALA A 564 -3.35 54.76 -26.25
C ALA A 564 -4.48 55.28 -27.15
N LYS A 565 -5.46 54.42 -27.47
CA LYS A 565 -6.63 54.80 -28.26
C LYS A 565 -7.44 55.92 -27.59
N LYS A 566 -7.68 55.82 -26.28
CA LYS A 566 -8.36 56.87 -25.50
C LYS A 566 -7.62 58.21 -25.56
N SER A 567 -6.29 58.18 -25.48
CA SER A 567 -5.46 59.39 -25.61
C SER A 567 -5.55 60.00 -27.03
N ASN A 568 -5.50 59.16 -28.06
CA ASN A 568 -5.64 59.56 -29.46
C ASN A 568 -7.01 60.18 -29.75
N GLU A 569 -8.09 59.60 -29.21
CA GLU A 569 -9.45 60.12 -29.34
C GLU A 569 -9.60 61.52 -28.71
N GLU A 570 -8.99 61.74 -27.55
CA GLU A 570 -8.98 63.07 -26.91
C GLU A 570 -8.14 64.07 -27.71
N ALA A 571 -6.98 63.68 -28.24
CA ALA A 571 -6.18 64.53 -29.11
C ALA A 571 -6.94 64.94 -30.38
N ILE A 572 -7.66 64.00 -31.01
CA ILE A 572 -8.53 64.28 -32.17
C ILE A 572 -9.62 65.28 -31.79
N ARG A 573 -10.24 65.11 -30.62
CA ARG A 573 -11.29 66.02 -30.10
C ARG A 573 -10.75 67.43 -29.92
N ILE A 574 -9.59 67.60 -29.29
CA ILE A 574 -8.94 68.90 -29.08
C ILE A 574 -8.64 69.58 -30.43
N ARG A 575 -8.01 68.87 -31.37
CA ARG A 575 -7.71 69.39 -32.71
C ARG A 575 -8.97 69.78 -33.48
N LYS A 576 -10.09 69.06 -33.29
CA LYS A 576 -11.38 69.39 -33.91
C LYS A 576 -11.95 70.70 -33.36
N LEU A 577 -11.88 70.93 -32.06
CA LEU A 577 -12.25 72.22 -31.45
C LEU A 577 -11.40 73.37 -31.99
N GLU A 578 -10.10 73.13 -32.22
CA GLU A 578 -9.20 74.13 -32.82
C GLU A 578 -9.57 74.42 -34.30
N ILE A 579 -9.88 73.39 -35.09
CA ILE A 579 -10.38 73.55 -36.47
C ILE A 579 -11.67 74.39 -36.48
N ASP A 580 -12.62 74.09 -35.60
CA ASP A 580 -13.89 74.81 -35.52
C ASP A 580 -13.66 76.29 -35.18
N LYS A 581 -12.75 76.58 -34.23
CA LYS A 581 -12.33 77.94 -33.87
C LYS A 581 -11.75 78.70 -35.07
N TRP A 582 -10.76 78.15 -35.77
CA TRP A 582 -10.17 78.81 -36.94
C TRP A 582 -11.17 79.02 -38.07
N THR A 583 -12.07 78.05 -38.27
CA THR A 583 -13.15 78.13 -39.27
C THR A 583 -14.11 79.29 -38.96
N MET A 584 -14.43 79.52 -37.68
CA MET A 584 -15.25 80.67 -37.27
C MET A 584 -14.52 82.00 -37.45
N GLU A 585 -13.23 82.09 -37.11
CA GLU A 585 -12.43 83.32 -37.31
C GLU A 585 -12.34 83.70 -38.80
N MET A 586 -12.14 82.74 -39.70
CA MET A 586 -12.08 82.98 -41.15
C MET A 586 -13.36 83.56 -41.75
N LYS A 587 -14.53 83.31 -41.13
CA LYS A 587 -15.82 83.86 -41.56
C LYS A 587 -15.97 85.35 -41.25
N LYS A 588 -15.13 85.91 -40.37
CA LYS A 588 -15.19 87.34 -40.03
C LYS A 588 -14.70 88.19 -41.24
N PRO A 589 -15.44 89.24 -41.64
CA PRO A 589 -15.08 90.05 -42.81
C PRO A 589 -13.69 90.70 -42.71
N THR A 590 -13.28 91.08 -41.50
CA THR A 590 -12.06 91.86 -41.20
C THR A 590 -10.83 91.01 -40.85
N TYR A 591 -10.92 89.68 -40.91
CA TYR A 591 -9.81 88.81 -40.49
C TYR A 591 -8.65 88.81 -41.52
N PRO A 592 -7.43 89.24 -41.16
CA PRO A 592 -6.35 89.49 -42.12
C PRO A 592 -5.54 88.24 -42.49
N TYR A 593 -5.59 87.16 -41.70
CA TYR A 593 -4.71 85.98 -41.85
C TYR A 593 -5.45 84.73 -42.39
N LYS A 594 -6.32 84.91 -43.38
CA LYS A 594 -7.19 83.81 -43.89
C LYS A 594 -6.39 82.66 -44.50
N LYS A 595 -5.27 82.93 -45.16
CA LYS A 595 -4.43 81.91 -45.79
C LYS A 595 -3.73 81.05 -44.75
N GLU A 596 -3.16 81.68 -43.72
CA GLU A 596 -2.45 81.02 -42.61
C GLU A 596 -3.40 80.14 -41.79
N ALA A 597 -4.62 80.64 -41.51
CA ALA A 597 -5.65 79.87 -40.82
C ALA A 597 -6.07 78.62 -41.63
N GLN A 598 -6.19 78.75 -42.96
CA GLN A 598 -6.49 77.61 -43.83
C GLN A 598 -5.38 76.56 -43.81
N VAL A 599 -4.11 76.98 -43.90
CA VAL A 599 -2.94 76.08 -43.79
C VAL A 599 -2.96 75.32 -42.46
N ARG A 600 -3.27 75.99 -41.34
CA ARG A 600 -3.37 75.35 -40.02
C ARG A 600 -4.52 74.35 -39.95
N ILE A 601 -5.68 74.67 -40.51
CA ILE A 601 -6.82 73.74 -40.58
C ILE A 601 -6.43 72.47 -41.35
N ASP A 602 -5.75 72.62 -42.48
CA ASP A 602 -5.36 71.48 -43.33
C ASP A 602 -4.30 70.60 -42.64
N ASP A 603 -3.32 71.20 -41.96
CA ASP A 603 -2.37 70.49 -41.09
C ASP A 603 -3.08 69.68 -39.98
N LEU A 604 -4.01 70.30 -39.25
CA LEU A 604 -4.76 69.62 -38.19
C LEU A 604 -5.64 68.48 -38.72
N LYS A 605 -6.23 68.65 -39.92
CA LYS A 605 -6.99 67.58 -40.59
C LYS A 605 -6.09 66.41 -40.99
N ASP A 606 -4.89 66.69 -41.52
CA ASP A 606 -3.91 65.67 -41.87
C ASP A 606 -3.42 64.92 -40.62
N GLN A 607 -3.13 65.62 -39.53
CA GLN A 607 -2.78 65.01 -38.24
C GLN A 607 -3.91 64.11 -37.72
N ASN A 608 -5.17 64.56 -37.78
CA ASN A 608 -6.32 63.74 -37.39
C ASN A 608 -6.46 62.50 -38.27
N LYS A 609 -6.22 62.61 -39.58
CA LYS A 609 -6.24 61.46 -40.50
C LYS A 609 -5.17 60.43 -40.11
N LYS A 610 -3.94 60.88 -39.82
CA LYS A 610 -2.84 60.02 -39.35
C LYS A 610 -3.17 59.34 -38.02
N THR A 611 -3.70 60.09 -37.04
CA THR A 611 -4.08 59.52 -35.73
C THR A 611 -5.21 58.49 -35.86
N LYS A 612 -6.18 58.70 -36.77
CA LYS A 612 -7.21 57.69 -37.05
C LYS A 612 -6.64 56.41 -37.63
N ALA A 613 -5.71 56.51 -38.58
CA ALA A 613 -5.03 55.34 -39.13
C ALA A 613 -4.29 54.54 -38.05
N ILE A 614 -3.64 55.21 -37.09
CA ILE A 614 -3.01 54.55 -35.92
C ILE A 614 -4.06 53.83 -35.07
N ASN A 615 -5.22 54.44 -34.82
CA ASN A 615 -6.30 53.79 -34.08
C ASN A 615 -6.84 52.54 -34.80
N ASP A 616 -6.94 52.59 -36.13
CA ASP A 616 -7.35 51.43 -36.94
C ASP A 616 -6.32 50.29 -36.82
N GLU A 617 -5.01 50.59 -36.84
CA GLU A 617 -3.95 49.61 -36.59
C GLU A 617 -4.01 49.02 -35.18
N ILE A 618 -4.27 49.86 -34.16
CA ILE A 618 -4.46 49.43 -32.77
C ILE A 618 -5.64 48.46 -32.66
N ASP A 619 -6.75 48.74 -33.35
CA ASP A 619 -7.93 47.88 -33.35
C ASP A 619 -7.61 46.52 -33.98
N GLU A 620 -6.87 46.48 -35.08
CA GLU A 620 -6.43 45.21 -35.70
C GLU A 620 -5.45 44.41 -34.83
N ILE A 621 -4.52 45.07 -34.14
CA ILE A 621 -3.64 44.40 -33.16
C ILE A 621 -4.47 43.83 -32.00
N THR A 622 -5.44 44.60 -31.50
CA THR A 622 -6.29 44.20 -30.38
C THR A 622 -7.17 43.01 -30.74
N LYS A 623 -7.76 43.01 -31.94
CA LYS A 623 -8.50 41.85 -32.48
C LYS A 623 -7.64 40.60 -32.58
N ARG A 624 -6.40 40.72 -33.08
CA ARG A 624 -5.45 39.60 -33.16
C ARG A 624 -5.10 39.05 -31.78
N ASN A 625 -4.81 39.92 -30.80
CA ASN A 625 -4.50 39.48 -29.44
C ASN A 625 -5.68 38.79 -28.75
N ASN A 626 -6.91 39.30 -28.94
CA ASN A 626 -8.13 38.65 -28.44
C ASN A 626 -8.31 37.27 -29.06
N LYS A 627 -8.18 37.15 -30.39
CA LYS A 627 -8.26 35.85 -31.08
C LYS A 627 -7.20 34.87 -30.57
N ASN A 628 -5.95 35.32 -30.44
CA ASN A 628 -4.88 34.49 -29.88
C ASN A 628 -5.20 34.00 -28.46
N ASN A 629 -5.83 34.84 -27.63
CA ASN A 629 -6.27 34.45 -26.29
C ASN A 629 -7.37 33.38 -26.30
N ASP A 630 -8.32 33.47 -27.23
CA ASP A 630 -9.36 32.45 -27.42
C ASP A 630 -8.78 31.13 -27.89
N ASP A 631 -7.84 31.16 -28.85
CA ASP A 631 -7.12 29.99 -29.35
C ASP A 631 -6.29 29.33 -28.21
N ILE A 632 -5.60 30.13 -27.40
CA ILE A 632 -4.87 29.67 -26.20
C ILE A 632 -5.82 28.99 -25.22
N LYS A 633 -7.02 29.56 -25.00
CA LYS A 633 -8.00 28.99 -24.07
C LYS A 633 -8.44 27.61 -24.54
N LEU A 634 -8.84 27.47 -25.80
CA LEU A 634 -9.27 26.19 -26.38
C LEU A 634 -8.15 25.14 -26.35
N TYR A 635 -6.92 25.56 -26.63
CA TYR A 635 -5.77 24.66 -26.59
C TYR A 635 -5.45 24.20 -25.16
N ASN A 636 -5.53 25.09 -24.17
CA ASN A 636 -5.36 24.74 -22.76
C ASN A 636 -6.45 23.77 -22.25
N GLU A 637 -7.69 23.88 -22.73
CA GLU A 637 -8.75 22.93 -22.39
C GLU A 637 -8.41 21.50 -22.88
N LYS A 638 -7.79 21.36 -24.05
CA LYS A 638 -7.30 20.07 -24.56
C LYS A 638 -6.12 19.55 -23.74
N ILE A 639 -5.19 20.43 -23.39
CA ILE A 639 -4.06 20.08 -22.50
C ILE A 639 -4.58 19.58 -21.15
N ASP A 640 -5.58 20.23 -20.57
CA ASP A 640 -6.13 19.85 -19.26
C ASP A 640 -6.78 18.47 -19.27
N LYS A 641 -7.53 18.14 -20.33
CA LYS A 641 -8.04 16.78 -20.55
C LYS A 641 -6.90 15.76 -20.66
N SER A 642 -5.88 16.06 -21.47
CA SER A 642 -4.71 15.17 -21.64
C SER A 642 -3.96 14.97 -20.33
N LEU A 643 -3.70 16.04 -19.58
CA LEU A 643 -3.03 15.99 -18.27
C LEU A 643 -3.81 15.15 -17.27
N LYS A 644 -5.13 15.34 -17.21
CA LYS A 644 -6.00 14.52 -16.34
C LYS A 644 -5.86 13.05 -16.71
N ARG A 645 -6.05 12.68 -17.98
CA ARG A 645 -5.91 11.29 -18.45
C ARG A 645 -4.54 10.68 -18.14
N GLN A 646 -3.45 11.42 -18.39
CA GLN A 646 -2.10 10.93 -18.12
C GLN A 646 -1.82 10.75 -16.62
N LYS A 647 -2.29 11.68 -15.78
CA LYS A 647 -2.16 11.59 -14.31
C LYS A 647 -3.00 10.45 -13.75
N ASP A 648 -4.21 10.26 -14.29
CA ASP A 648 -5.09 9.16 -13.94
C ASP A 648 -4.45 7.81 -14.30
N ASN A 649 -3.91 7.65 -15.52
CA ASN A 649 -3.18 6.44 -15.93
C ASN A 649 -1.91 6.21 -15.09
N LEU A 650 -1.18 7.27 -14.72
CA LEU A 650 -0.04 7.16 -13.81
C LEU A 650 -0.47 6.64 -12.41
N ASN A 651 -1.66 7.03 -11.95
CA ASN A 651 -2.19 6.55 -10.68
C ASN A 651 -2.54 5.05 -10.72
N VAL A 652 -2.94 4.50 -11.88
CA VAL A 652 -3.12 3.05 -12.04
C VAL A 652 -1.83 2.30 -11.67
N TYR A 653 -0.68 2.76 -12.17
CA TYR A 653 0.62 2.16 -11.82
C TYR A 653 0.97 2.31 -10.34
N LYS A 654 0.69 3.47 -9.73
CA LYS A 654 0.91 3.73 -8.30
C LYS A 654 0.06 2.84 -7.40
N ASN A 655 -1.16 2.56 -7.82
CA ASN A 655 -2.09 1.74 -7.08
C ASN A 655 -1.70 0.26 -7.15
N ASN A 656 -1.20 -0.20 -8.30
CA ASN A 656 -0.81 -1.60 -8.52
C ASN A 656 0.67 -1.87 -8.16
N LYS A 657 1.06 -1.53 -6.93
CA LYS A 657 2.47 -1.40 -6.46
C LYS A 657 3.36 -2.63 -6.60
N TYR A 658 2.82 -3.83 -6.45
CA TYR A 658 3.60 -5.05 -6.24
C TYR A 658 3.44 -6.01 -7.39
N LYS A 659 4.58 -6.55 -7.87
CA LYS A 659 4.62 -7.44 -9.01
C LYS A 659 5.42 -8.68 -8.66
N PHE A 660 4.75 -9.81 -8.70
CA PHE A 660 5.19 -11.15 -8.36
C PHE A 660 5.48 -11.98 -9.62
N ILE A 661 6.12 -13.13 -9.41
CA ILE A 661 6.30 -14.15 -10.44
C ILE A 661 4.93 -14.57 -10.97
N LYS A 662 4.78 -14.65 -12.29
CA LYS A 662 3.57 -15.13 -12.96
C LYS A 662 3.19 -16.53 -12.46
N LYS A 663 1.91 -16.75 -12.17
CA LYS A 663 1.34 -18.01 -11.65
C LYS A 663 1.86 -18.43 -10.28
N SER A 664 2.34 -17.48 -9.47
CA SER A 664 2.91 -17.76 -8.15
C SER A 664 2.02 -17.35 -6.99
N THR A 665 0.92 -16.65 -7.28
CA THR A 665 -0.01 -16.13 -6.27
C THR A 665 -1.40 -16.73 -6.42
N LEU A 666 -2.19 -16.68 -5.33
CA LEU A 666 -3.63 -16.94 -5.38
C LEU A 666 -4.43 -15.67 -5.70
N ASN A 667 -3.77 -14.54 -5.96
CA ASN A 667 -4.44 -13.28 -6.22
C ASN A 667 -5.34 -13.38 -7.46
N ILE A 668 -6.52 -12.73 -7.42
CA ILE A 668 -7.46 -12.71 -8.55
C ILE A 668 -6.80 -12.22 -9.84
N MET A 669 -5.78 -11.36 -9.75
CA MET A 669 -5.07 -10.80 -10.89
C MET A 669 -3.88 -11.66 -11.36
N ASP A 670 -3.80 -12.93 -10.94
CA ASP A 670 -2.82 -13.91 -11.39
C ASP A 670 -3.49 -15.05 -12.18
N TYR A 671 -2.79 -15.59 -13.19
CA TYR A 671 -3.31 -16.65 -14.07
C TYR A 671 -3.33 -18.05 -13.43
N SER A 672 -2.76 -18.22 -12.24
CA SER A 672 -2.83 -19.46 -11.46
C SER A 672 -4.06 -19.54 -10.57
N SER A 673 -4.77 -18.43 -10.36
CA SER A 673 -5.74 -18.35 -9.30
C SER A 673 -6.94 -19.27 -9.57
N LYS A 674 -7.04 -20.30 -8.72
CA LYS A 674 -8.26 -21.11 -8.59
C LYS A 674 -9.21 -20.52 -7.54
N ILE A 675 -8.67 -19.70 -6.64
CA ILE A 675 -9.35 -19.10 -5.51
C ILE A 675 -8.99 -17.62 -5.56
N ASN A 676 -9.90 -16.78 -6.04
CA ASN A 676 -9.65 -15.38 -6.36
C ASN A 676 -9.47 -14.53 -5.08
N ILE A 677 -8.25 -14.43 -4.54
CA ILE A 677 -7.97 -13.63 -3.33
C ILE A 677 -7.67 -12.18 -3.71
N LEU A 678 -8.12 -11.24 -2.89
CA LEU A 678 -7.75 -9.83 -2.98
C LEU A 678 -6.98 -9.39 -1.72
N THR A 679 -5.98 -8.53 -1.89
CA THR A 679 -5.31 -7.85 -0.77
C THR A 679 -6.10 -6.63 -0.29
N HIS A 680 -5.82 -6.15 0.92
CA HIS A 680 -6.51 -5.00 1.50
C HIS A 680 -6.40 -3.75 0.62
N TRP A 681 -5.20 -3.45 0.10
CA TRP A 681 -5.04 -2.29 -0.78
C TRP A 681 -5.79 -2.46 -2.11
N GLN A 682 -5.94 -3.68 -2.63
CA GLN A 682 -6.79 -3.92 -3.81
C GLN A 682 -8.26 -3.67 -3.51
N TRP A 683 -8.74 -3.97 -2.29
CA TRP A 683 -10.09 -3.60 -1.87
C TRP A 683 -10.31 -2.10 -2.00
N GLU A 684 -9.37 -1.29 -1.48
CA GLU A 684 -9.44 0.17 -1.55
C GLU A 684 -9.45 0.69 -2.99
N ILE A 685 -8.64 0.09 -3.88
CA ILE A 685 -8.57 0.49 -5.31
C ILE A 685 -9.94 0.31 -5.96
N ILE A 686 -10.51 -0.90 -5.90
CA ILE A 686 -11.78 -1.18 -6.59
C ILE A 686 -12.94 -0.43 -5.95
N GLN A 687 -12.93 -0.22 -4.63
CA GLN A 687 -13.90 0.62 -3.94
C GLN A 687 -13.86 2.08 -4.40
N ASN A 688 -12.66 2.64 -4.55
CA ASN A 688 -12.48 4.01 -5.02
C ASN A 688 -12.88 4.16 -6.48
N ASP A 689 -12.63 3.13 -7.30
CA ASP A 689 -13.01 3.11 -8.70
C ASP A 689 -14.54 3.11 -8.87
N VAL A 690 -15.24 2.22 -8.14
CA VAL A 690 -16.72 2.21 -8.06
C VAL A 690 -17.27 3.59 -7.69
N LYS A 691 -16.72 4.23 -6.66
CA LYS A 691 -17.16 5.57 -6.23
C LYS A 691 -16.91 6.67 -7.27
N SER A 692 -15.84 6.55 -8.06
CA SER A 692 -15.36 7.62 -8.92
C SER A 692 -16.00 7.62 -10.30
N TYR A 693 -16.21 6.43 -10.88
CA TYR A 693 -16.59 6.30 -12.29
C TYR A 693 -17.97 5.68 -12.51
N TYR A 694 -18.45 4.88 -11.56
CA TYR A 694 -19.68 4.13 -11.72
C TYR A 694 -20.85 4.78 -10.94
N GLY A 695 -22.04 4.66 -11.49
CA GLY A 695 -23.29 5.16 -10.92
C GLY A 695 -24.02 4.05 -10.17
N SER A 696 -24.91 4.45 -9.27
CA SER A 696 -25.75 3.49 -8.54
C SER A 696 -26.75 2.79 -9.46
N THR A 697 -27.26 1.62 -9.04
CA THR A 697 -28.36 0.92 -9.73
C THR A 697 -29.59 1.81 -9.93
N THR A 698 -29.81 2.77 -9.03
CA THR A 698 -30.92 3.74 -9.13
C THR A 698 -30.67 4.80 -10.19
N GLU A 699 -29.42 5.24 -10.38
CA GLU A 699 -29.06 6.19 -11.44
C GLU A 699 -29.13 5.57 -12.84
N ASN A 700 -28.96 4.25 -12.94
CA ASN A 700 -28.93 3.51 -14.21
C ASN A 700 -30.30 3.01 -14.69
N LYS A 701 -31.33 3.05 -13.84
CA LYS A 701 -32.73 2.75 -14.18
C LYS A 701 -33.43 4.01 -14.67
#